data_AF-A0A936EFU3-F1
#
_entry.id   AF-A0A936EFU3-F1
#
_cell.length_a   1.000
_cell.length_b   1.000
_cell.length_c   1.000
_cell.angle_alpha   90.00
_cell.angle_beta   90.00
_cell.angle_gamma   90.00
#
_symmetry.space_group_name_H-M   'P 1'
#
loop_
_entity.id
_entity.type
_entity.pdbx_description
1 polymer ?
#
loop_
_entity_poly.entity_id
_entity_poly.type
_entity_poly.pdbx_seq_one_letter_code
_entity_poly.pdbx_strand_id
1 'polypeptide(L)'
;MNPNVTPTSATVCRTPAARLPLLTALSLALATCLASTLAAAFTPVGPPIAQGKSLFLGCAYSSGQAPNLAAYFNQVTPENGGKWGSVERTRDVMSWGEMDAAYNYAKANGLLVRFHILVWGSQQPSWISALTTEEKRAEIEEWFAAVAARYPDLDYVEVVNEPLHAPPNGEVIAFSTTRAANYSDALGGAGASGWEWLVESFRLARRYFPGKDLVLNEYGLLNDGGMTARYVQIVNLLKAENLVDVISTQAHAFETSGASASTIAANLATLAATGLPIMITEMDIDGPNDSVQVGEYMRVFPLLWNHPSVIGITLWGYRPGLWRDAQGANLVLADNTERPAMLWLRAYAGTPNVTTQPFNYAATSGGSASFTVAVSSAFNVTYQWQVSTNNGDTWTALANGGSYSAVDGATLGLAAITPAMNGYRYRCVVNNGVGLPVVSAAASLSVGFSTAPVITTATPRALGVVAGQAGAIGVVVDGASAYQWYRGGLPLSGATGAVLSWPAVGPAEAGIYEAFLSGPGGETLSYPMVVGVVPAAGQRTAGAVTTRAEWTDIHHPNGAVYDQFLLSGAAGTFTADPEQIARMSYLDEDNSIVQVEMSGAGAITVVLESPSGPMAPAFYNQSGIQYMKGKATIILSGADATTHFTIYSVGTATNPGVTRPEVIYAGWANVAAAGIISASGGLGGIHQGNANYNAAVGLTGIYAPTVTTIGSLAVVHGVTASGAAAPYLYFGPGGTVKVKIAGSALAQPNSASVAVSGLAEVQMGAGQDSCGRAAAAQAIQSELTNDAGVNVTAALVVGP
;
A
#
# COMPACT_ATOMS: atom_id res chain seq x y z
N MET A 1 -14.83 48.77 -14.04
CA MET A 1 -13.52 49.47 -14.09
C MET A 1 -12.89 49.36 -12.73
N ASN A 2 -11.72 48.73 -12.67
CA ASN A 2 -10.76 48.73 -11.56
C ASN A 2 -10.17 50.18 -11.40
N PRO A 3 -9.33 50.58 -10.40
CA PRO A 3 -8.69 49.76 -9.35
C PRO A 3 -8.31 50.44 -7.99
N ASN A 4 -7.66 49.63 -7.13
CA ASN A 4 -6.60 49.91 -6.13
C ASN A 4 -6.99 50.58 -4.78
N VAL A 5 -7.03 49.89 -3.63
CA VAL A 5 -6.06 49.02 -2.90
C VAL A 5 -4.86 49.76 -2.30
N THR A 6 -4.96 50.01 -0.99
CA THR A 6 -3.90 50.04 0.05
C THR A 6 -4.61 49.70 1.38
N PRO A 7 -3.97 49.18 2.46
CA PRO A 7 -2.55 49.33 2.80
C PRO A 7 -1.89 48.06 3.42
N THR A 8 -0.66 48.25 3.92
CA THR A 8 0.04 47.48 4.98
C THR A 8 1.13 46.49 4.54
N SER A 9 2.35 47.03 4.47
CA SER A 9 3.57 46.49 5.10
C SER A 9 3.61 44.99 5.38
N ALA A 10 4.13 44.24 4.40
CA ALA A 10 4.63 42.89 4.61
C ALA A 10 6.00 42.95 5.30
N THR A 11 6.02 42.94 6.63
CA THR A 11 7.18 42.45 7.37
C THR A 11 7.17 40.94 7.21
N VAL A 12 8.01 40.44 6.30
CA VAL A 12 8.26 39.00 6.16
C VAL A 12 8.94 38.51 7.44
N CYS A 13 8.13 38.01 8.37
CA CYS A 13 8.62 37.21 9.49
C CYS A 13 9.04 35.85 8.92
N ARG A 14 10.30 35.76 8.44
CA ARG A 14 10.98 34.48 8.32
C ARG A 14 11.27 34.01 9.74
N THR A 15 10.41 33.15 10.26
CA THR A 15 10.75 32.32 11.42
C THR A 15 11.98 31.49 11.04
N PRO A 16 13.13 31.62 11.74
CA PRO A 16 14.17 30.62 11.63
C PRO A 16 13.61 29.35 12.26
N ALA A 17 13.68 28.24 11.52
CA ALA A 17 13.45 26.92 12.07
C ALA A 17 14.46 26.69 13.22
N ALA A 18 14.03 26.95 14.45
CA ALA A 18 14.75 26.55 15.64
C ALA A 18 14.67 25.02 15.75
N ARG A 19 15.68 24.33 15.22
CA ARG A 19 16.01 22.95 15.57
C ARG A 19 17.48 22.87 15.94
N LEU A 20 17.79 23.27 17.17
CA LEU A 20 18.91 22.81 18.00
C LEU A 20 18.58 23.34 19.41
N PRO A 21 18.07 22.51 20.33
CA PRO A 21 18.99 21.80 21.23
C PRO A 21 18.39 20.47 21.76
N LEU A 22 18.75 19.33 21.17
CA LEU A 22 18.54 18.04 21.82
C LEU A 22 19.81 17.15 21.83
N LEU A 23 20.94 17.69 21.34
CA LEU A 23 22.22 16.98 21.30
C LEU A 23 23.09 17.20 22.56
N THR A 24 22.83 18.23 23.36
CA THR A 24 23.68 18.56 24.53
C THR A 24 23.25 17.87 25.83
N ALA A 25 21.99 17.45 25.96
CA ALA A 25 21.49 16.74 27.15
C ALA A 25 21.64 15.21 27.04
N LEU A 26 21.70 14.67 25.82
CA LEU A 26 21.87 13.22 25.56
C LEU A 26 23.35 12.80 25.53
N SER A 27 24.28 13.73 25.26
CA SER A 27 25.73 13.46 25.16
C SER A 27 26.38 13.16 26.53
N LEU A 28 25.93 13.80 27.61
CA LEU A 28 26.51 13.60 28.95
C LEU A 28 26.03 12.30 29.62
N ALA A 29 24.81 11.84 29.33
CA ALA A 29 24.27 10.57 29.82
C ALA A 29 24.92 9.35 29.15
N LEU A 30 25.29 9.45 27.86
CA LEU A 30 26.00 8.37 27.15
C LEU A 30 27.47 8.28 27.60
N ALA A 31 28.14 9.41 27.79
CA ALA A 31 29.51 9.46 28.31
C ALA A 31 29.64 8.88 29.73
N THR A 32 28.62 9.06 30.57
CA THR A 32 28.61 8.51 31.95
C THR A 32 28.21 7.03 32.00
N CYS A 33 27.35 6.53 31.10
CA CYS A 33 27.01 5.11 31.01
C CYS A 33 28.15 4.24 30.44
N LEU A 34 29.00 4.78 29.55
CA LEU A 34 30.17 4.08 29.01
C LEU A 34 31.35 3.99 30.01
N ALA A 35 31.37 4.81 31.05
CA ALA A 35 32.48 4.92 32.01
C ALA A 35 32.39 3.96 33.21
N SER A 36 31.33 3.13 33.33
CA SER A 36 31.01 2.39 34.57
C SER A 36 31.12 0.86 34.49
N THR A 37 31.80 0.31 33.49
CA THR A 37 32.16 -1.13 33.46
C THR A 37 33.68 -1.28 33.37
N LEU A 38 34.26 -2.24 34.11
CA LEU A 38 35.66 -2.63 33.93
C LEU A 38 35.84 -3.09 32.48
N ALA A 39 36.37 -2.22 31.62
CA ALA A 39 36.61 -2.52 30.23
C ALA A 39 37.71 -3.60 30.16
N ALA A 40 37.40 -4.72 29.51
CA ALA A 40 38.33 -5.82 29.30
C ALA A 40 39.14 -5.59 28.02
N ALA A 41 40.30 -6.23 27.94
CA ALA A 41 41.09 -6.32 26.71
C ALA A 41 40.20 -6.74 25.53
N PHE A 42 40.24 -5.97 24.44
CA PHE A 42 39.38 -6.18 23.28
C PHE A 42 40.20 -6.50 22.04
N THR A 43 39.78 -7.53 21.30
CA THR A 43 40.31 -7.83 19.97
C THR A 43 39.21 -7.51 18.95
N PRO A 44 39.40 -6.49 18.09
CA PRO A 44 38.42 -6.16 17.06
C PRO A 44 38.22 -7.32 16.10
N VAL A 45 36.95 -7.57 15.77
CA VAL A 45 36.52 -8.57 14.78
C VAL A 45 35.74 -7.89 13.67
N GLY A 46 35.91 -8.38 12.45
CA GLY A 46 35.24 -7.83 11.27
C GLY A 46 36.11 -6.82 10.50
N PRO A 47 35.53 -6.16 9.49
CA PRO A 47 36.27 -5.26 8.63
C PRO A 47 36.58 -3.91 9.33
N PRO A 48 37.50 -3.10 8.77
CA PRO A 48 37.77 -1.75 9.26
C PRO A 48 36.51 -0.91 9.48
N ILE A 49 36.58 0.06 10.40
CA ILE A 49 35.47 0.94 10.79
C ILE A 49 34.85 1.63 9.57
N ALA A 50 35.68 2.06 8.62
CA ALA A 50 35.25 2.77 7.42
C ALA A 50 34.99 1.88 6.20
N GLN A 51 34.85 0.56 6.38
CA GLN A 51 34.62 -0.37 5.28
C GLN A 51 33.34 -0.03 4.49
N GLY A 52 33.46 0.04 3.16
CA GLY A 52 32.32 0.28 2.26
C GLY A 52 31.83 1.74 2.24
N LYS A 53 32.54 2.66 2.89
CA LYS A 53 32.25 4.09 2.86
C LYS A 53 33.00 4.79 1.73
N SER A 54 32.53 5.97 1.35
CA SER A 54 33.13 6.81 0.32
C SER A 54 34.40 7.54 0.77
N LEU A 55 34.72 7.50 2.07
CA LEU A 55 35.90 8.10 2.68
C LEU A 55 36.60 7.06 3.57
N PHE A 56 37.91 7.21 3.77
CA PHE A 56 38.70 6.32 4.61
C PHE A 56 38.84 6.82 6.06
N LEU A 57 39.07 5.90 6.99
CA LEU A 57 39.56 6.17 8.34
C LEU A 57 40.89 5.43 8.50
N GLY A 58 41.98 6.19 8.52
CA GLY A 58 43.33 5.69 8.58
C GLY A 58 44.00 5.91 9.92
N CYS A 59 45.23 5.41 10.04
CA CYS A 59 46.08 5.63 11.19
C CYS A 59 47.56 5.70 10.79
N ALA A 60 48.34 6.48 11.55
CA ALA A 60 49.80 6.40 11.49
C ALA A 60 50.29 4.98 11.81
N TYR A 61 51.30 4.53 11.07
CA TYR A 61 51.92 3.22 11.20
C TYR A 61 53.33 3.35 11.78
N SER A 62 53.55 2.61 12.86
CA SER A 62 54.85 2.25 13.43
C SER A 62 54.70 0.90 14.13
N SER A 63 55.80 0.29 14.58
CA SER A 63 55.76 -1.03 15.22
C SER A 63 54.84 -1.09 16.44
N GLY A 64 54.78 -0.01 17.24
CA GLY A 64 53.88 0.10 18.39
C GLY A 64 52.40 0.27 18.02
N GLN A 65 52.11 0.82 16.84
CA GLN A 65 50.74 1.04 16.36
C GLN A 65 50.20 -0.16 15.56
N ALA A 66 51.05 -1.03 15.00
CA ALA A 66 50.64 -2.16 14.16
C ALA A 66 49.61 -3.16 14.78
N PRO A 67 49.60 -3.45 16.10
CA PRO A 67 48.74 -4.50 16.66
C PRO A 67 47.23 -4.25 16.50
N ASN A 68 46.57 -5.02 15.64
CA ASN A 68 45.15 -4.90 15.24
C ASN A 68 44.80 -3.70 14.34
N LEU A 69 45.79 -3.02 13.75
CA LEU A 69 45.55 -1.80 12.97
C LEU A 69 44.56 -2.03 11.81
N ALA A 70 44.78 -3.06 10.99
CA ALA A 70 43.92 -3.40 9.85
C ALA A 70 42.50 -3.86 10.22
N ALA A 71 42.23 -4.13 11.50
CA ALA A 71 40.88 -4.44 11.97
C ALA A 71 40.08 -3.16 12.31
N TYR A 72 40.75 -2.02 12.44
CA TYR A 72 40.11 -0.73 12.71
C TYR A 72 40.16 0.23 11.51
N PHE A 73 41.28 0.26 10.80
CA PHE A 73 41.60 1.31 9.84
C PHE A 73 41.80 0.75 8.43
N ASN A 74 41.46 1.53 7.40
CA ASN A 74 41.58 1.16 5.99
C ASN A 74 42.60 2.01 5.20
N GLN A 75 43.42 2.79 5.91
CA GLN A 75 44.53 3.57 5.35
C GLN A 75 45.69 3.66 6.35
N VAL A 76 46.93 3.70 5.87
CA VAL A 76 48.12 3.90 6.70
C VAL A 76 49.07 4.96 6.16
N THR A 77 49.71 5.68 7.08
CA THR A 77 50.78 6.65 6.82
C THR A 77 51.98 6.28 7.69
N PRO A 78 53.22 6.15 7.19
CA PRO A 78 54.39 5.89 8.03
C PRO A 78 54.61 7.08 8.99
N GLU A 79 54.67 6.83 10.31
CA GLU A 79 54.81 7.90 11.31
C GLU A 79 56.14 8.66 11.17
N ASN A 80 57.22 7.92 10.88
CA ASN A 80 58.56 8.49 10.67
C ASN A 80 59.33 7.87 9.48
N GLY A 81 58.99 6.64 9.08
CA GLY A 81 59.81 5.86 8.15
C GLY A 81 59.97 6.46 6.75
N GLY A 82 59.04 7.30 6.29
CA GLY A 82 59.10 7.96 4.99
C GLY A 82 59.73 9.36 5.01
N LYS A 83 60.14 9.88 6.17
CA LYS A 83 60.83 11.16 6.27
C LYS A 83 62.26 11.01 5.75
N TRP A 84 62.73 11.96 4.94
CA TRP A 84 64.02 11.83 4.25
C TRP A 84 65.20 11.58 5.19
N GLY A 85 65.27 12.27 6.35
CA GLY A 85 66.34 12.04 7.33
C GLY A 85 66.28 10.68 8.05
N SER A 86 65.13 10.00 8.03
CA SER A 86 64.99 8.62 8.52
C SER A 86 65.58 7.62 7.53
N VAL A 87 65.33 7.84 6.24
CA VAL A 87 65.82 6.97 5.16
C VAL A 87 67.29 7.22 4.88
N GLU A 88 67.71 8.47 4.73
CA GLU A 88 69.03 8.81 4.24
C GLU A 88 69.85 9.61 5.27
N ARG A 89 69.95 9.04 6.47
CA ARG A 89 70.72 9.65 7.57
C ARG A 89 72.19 9.88 7.21
N THR A 90 72.74 9.01 6.37
CA THR A 90 74.08 9.12 5.78
C THR A 90 73.89 9.25 4.28
N ARG A 91 74.52 10.26 3.66
CA ARG A 91 74.45 10.52 2.22
C ARG A 91 74.73 9.25 1.41
N ASP A 92 73.90 8.97 0.41
CA ASP A 92 73.96 7.82 -0.49
C ASP A 92 73.71 6.45 0.19
N VAL A 93 73.23 6.43 1.44
CA VAL A 93 72.93 5.19 2.18
C VAL A 93 71.46 5.15 2.59
N MET A 94 70.65 4.54 1.73
CA MET A 94 69.19 4.46 1.88
C MET A 94 68.75 3.34 2.83
N SER A 95 68.13 3.71 3.95
CA SER A 95 67.62 2.83 5.02
C SER A 95 66.09 2.73 4.98
N TRP A 96 65.56 1.85 4.14
CA TRP A 96 64.12 1.77 3.85
C TRP A 96 63.26 1.01 4.87
N GLY A 97 63.85 0.38 5.88
CA GLY A 97 63.16 -0.65 6.69
C GLY A 97 61.82 -0.24 7.31
N GLU A 98 61.71 0.98 7.85
CA GLU A 98 60.46 1.46 8.44
C GLU A 98 59.38 1.79 7.39
N MET A 99 59.78 2.40 6.28
CA MET A 99 58.87 2.68 5.16
C MET A 99 58.41 1.40 4.47
N ASP A 100 59.33 0.46 4.22
CA ASP A 100 59.03 -0.88 3.70
C ASP A 100 58.01 -1.59 4.59
N ALA A 101 58.16 -1.50 5.91
CA ALA A 101 57.21 -2.12 6.84
C ALA A 101 55.80 -1.52 6.70
N ALA A 102 55.66 -0.20 6.61
CA ALA A 102 54.37 0.47 6.42
C ALA A 102 53.74 0.11 5.07
N TYR A 103 54.52 0.19 3.99
CA TYR A 103 54.08 -0.13 2.63
C TYR A 103 53.63 -1.59 2.52
N ASN A 104 54.46 -2.53 2.96
CA ASN A 104 54.15 -3.96 2.89
C ASN A 104 52.95 -4.32 3.77
N TYR A 105 52.82 -3.71 4.96
CA TYR A 105 51.65 -3.90 5.80
C TYR A 105 50.36 -3.43 5.09
N ALA A 106 50.39 -2.25 4.46
CA ALA A 106 49.26 -1.72 3.71
C ALA A 106 48.84 -2.68 2.60
N LYS A 107 49.79 -3.08 1.74
CA LYS A 107 49.52 -3.94 0.59
C LYS A 107 49.04 -5.33 1.02
N ALA A 108 49.64 -5.92 2.07
CA ALA A 108 49.23 -7.23 2.58
C ALA A 108 47.79 -7.25 3.14
N ASN A 109 47.29 -6.11 3.61
CA ASN A 109 45.96 -5.98 4.19
C ASN A 109 44.96 -5.24 3.28
N GLY A 110 45.35 -4.91 2.05
CA GLY A 110 44.49 -4.17 1.11
C GLY A 110 44.15 -2.74 1.56
N LEU A 111 45.04 -2.10 2.31
CA LEU A 111 44.85 -0.74 2.82
C LEU A 111 45.44 0.29 1.85
N LEU A 112 44.86 1.50 1.87
CA LEU A 112 45.45 2.66 1.21
C LEU A 112 46.76 3.05 1.91
N VAL A 113 47.74 3.53 1.17
CA VAL A 113 49.02 4.03 1.71
C VAL A 113 49.30 5.45 1.25
N ARG A 114 49.54 6.35 2.22
CA ARG A 114 50.00 7.72 1.98
C ARG A 114 51.50 7.78 2.28
N PHE A 115 52.29 8.20 1.31
CA PHE A 115 53.70 8.51 1.56
C PHE A 115 53.80 9.82 2.35
N HIS A 116 54.53 9.79 3.45
CA HIS A 116 54.84 10.95 4.28
C HIS A 116 56.34 10.88 4.59
N ILE A 117 57.19 11.74 4.02
CA ILE A 117 56.92 12.97 3.25
C ILE A 117 58.14 13.26 2.34
N LEU A 118 57.93 13.89 1.17
CA LEU A 118 59.03 14.23 0.26
C LEU A 118 59.85 15.45 0.73
N VAL A 119 59.20 16.58 1.00
CA VAL A 119 59.84 17.86 1.36
C VAL A 119 59.26 18.40 2.67
N TRP A 120 60.12 18.75 3.62
CA TRP A 120 59.73 19.34 4.91
C TRP A 120 60.93 20.05 5.55
N GLY A 121 60.71 20.99 6.47
CA GLY A 121 61.78 21.64 7.20
C GLY A 121 62.36 20.81 8.35
N SER A 122 61.66 19.79 8.83
CA SER A 122 62.08 18.97 9.97
C SER A 122 62.43 17.53 9.56
N GLN A 123 63.20 16.84 10.41
CA GLN A 123 63.64 15.45 10.22
C GLN A 123 64.21 15.14 8.82
N GLN A 124 64.96 16.11 8.29
CA GLN A 124 65.68 16.02 7.03
C GLN A 124 67.12 15.51 7.25
N PRO A 125 67.81 15.02 6.22
CA PRO A 125 69.21 14.64 6.35
C PRO A 125 70.06 15.84 6.76
N SER A 126 70.86 15.72 7.82
CA SER A 126 71.63 16.87 8.33
C SER A 126 72.77 17.28 7.40
N TRP A 127 73.32 16.32 6.64
CA TRP A 127 74.45 16.52 5.73
C TRP A 127 74.12 17.44 4.53
N ILE A 128 72.84 17.52 4.12
CA ILE A 128 72.45 18.27 2.92
C ILE A 128 72.67 19.78 3.08
N SER A 129 72.60 20.28 4.32
CA SER A 129 72.70 21.72 4.62
C SER A 129 74.02 22.35 4.19
N ALA A 130 75.10 21.56 4.20
CA ALA A 130 76.47 21.98 3.87
C ALA A 130 76.80 21.91 2.37
N LEU A 131 75.90 21.35 1.54
CA LEU A 131 76.12 21.18 0.11
C LEU A 131 75.87 22.47 -0.68
N THR A 132 76.42 22.52 -1.89
CA THR A 132 76.10 23.56 -2.88
C THR A 132 74.65 23.47 -3.35
N THR A 133 74.10 24.53 -3.93
CA THR A 133 72.72 24.55 -4.43
C THR A 133 72.49 23.48 -5.51
N GLU A 134 73.46 23.28 -6.40
CA GLU A 134 73.42 22.29 -7.47
C GLU A 134 73.45 20.86 -6.92
N GLU A 135 74.30 20.59 -5.94
CA GLU A 135 74.33 19.29 -5.26
C GLU A 135 73.03 19.04 -4.51
N LYS A 136 72.52 20.02 -3.74
CA LYS A 136 71.22 19.91 -3.06
C LYS A 136 70.11 19.55 -4.04
N ARG A 137 70.08 20.18 -5.22
CA ARG A 137 69.09 19.90 -6.26
C ARG A 137 69.21 18.47 -6.77
N ALA A 138 70.43 17.99 -7.03
CA ALA A 138 70.65 16.62 -7.49
C ALA A 138 70.15 15.59 -6.46
N GLU A 139 70.45 15.79 -5.19
CA GLU A 139 70.02 14.93 -4.08
C GLU A 139 68.49 14.92 -3.91
N ILE A 140 67.83 16.06 -4.08
CA ILE A 140 66.37 16.14 -4.04
C ILE A 140 65.76 15.33 -5.20
N GLU A 141 66.29 15.45 -6.41
CA GLU A 141 65.79 14.68 -7.55
C GLU A 141 66.06 13.18 -7.40
N GLU A 142 67.21 12.79 -6.86
CA GLU A 142 67.53 11.40 -6.53
C GLU A 142 66.55 10.83 -5.50
N TRP A 143 66.29 11.56 -4.42
CA TRP A 143 65.32 11.19 -3.40
C TRP A 143 63.93 10.93 -4.00
N PHE A 144 63.43 11.85 -4.83
CA PHE A 144 62.14 11.71 -5.49
C PHE A 144 62.11 10.48 -6.41
N ALA A 145 63.16 10.28 -7.21
CA ALA A 145 63.29 9.13 -8.09
C ALA A 145 63.35 7.80 -7.32
N ALA A 146 64.09 7.76 -6.21
CA ALA A 146 64.26 6.57 -5.38
C ALA A 146 62.95 6.14 -4.72
N VAL A 147 62.18 7.09 -4.18
CA VAL A 147 60.85 6.83 -3.61
C VAL A 147 59.89 6.34 -4.70
N ALA A 148 59.84 7.02 -5.85
CA ALA A 148 58.96 6.65 -6.97
C ALA A 148 59.25 5.25 -7.52
N ALA A 149 60.54 4.92 -7.68
CA ALA A 149 60.95 3.61 -8.17
C ALA A 149 60.63 2.48 -7.18
N ARG A 150 60.75 2.74 -5.87
CA ARG A 150 60.57 1.73 -4.83
C ARG A 150 59.11 1.48 -4.48
N TYR A 151 58.26 2.50 -4.52
CA TYR A 151 56.86 2.43 -4.10
C TYR A 151 55.89 2.81 -5.22
N PRO A 152 55.76 1.98 -6.28
CA PRO A 152 54.91 2.29 -7.42
C PRO A 152 53.41 2.30 -7.09
N ASP A 153 52.98 1.61 -6.04
CA ASP A 153 51.55 1.46 -5.66
C ASP A 153 51.15 2.34 -4.48
N LEU A 154 51.80 3.50 -4.32
CA LEU A 154 51.32 4.55 -3.45
C LEU A 154 49.96 5.06 -3.93
N ASP A 155 49.05 5.29 -3.00
CA ASP A 155 47.74 5.88 -3.29
C ASP A 155 47.83 7.42 -3.25
N TYR A 156 48.54 7.94 -2.26
CA TYR A 156 48.76 9.38 -2.07
C TYR A 156 50.24 9.68 -1.81
N VAL A 157 50.74 10.79 -2.34
CA VAL A 157 52.10 11.27 -2.09
C VAL A 157 52.05 12.64 -1.45
N GLU A 158 52.39 12.71 -0.17
CA GLU A 158 52.57 14.00 0.49
C GLU A 158 53.88 14.62 0.00
N VAL A 159 53.75 15.75 -0.72
CA VAL A 159 54.88 16.38 -1.41
C VAL A 159 55.57 17.39 -0.51
N VAL A 160 54.79 18.30 0.07
CA VAL A 160 55.30 19.32 1.00
C VAL A 160 54.47 19.28 2.28
N ASN A 161 55.14 19.21 3.42
CA ASN A 161 54.53 19.40 4.74
C ASN A 161 54.92 20.77 5.31
N GLU A 162 53.98 21.39 6.02
CA GLU A 162 54.13 22.60 6.84
C GLU A 162 54.81 23.79 6.14
N PRO A 163 54.41 24.20 4.93
CA PRO A 163 55.04 25.33 4.26
C PRO A 163 54.92 26.66 5.00
N LEU A 164 53.89 26.86 5.83
CA LEU A 164 53.67 28.08 6.61
C LEU A 164 54.39 28.08 7.97
N HIS A 165 54.83 26.91 8.45
CA HIS A 165 55.43 26.75 9.78
C HIS A 165 56.87 26.22 9.78
N ALA A 166 57.19 25.33 8.86
CA ALA A 166 58.47 24.63 8.78
C ALA A 166 58.99 24.52 7.33
N PRO A 167 59.20 25.64 6.61
CA PRO A 167 59.85 25.60 5.31
C PRO A 167 61.32 25.14 5.43
N PRO A 168 61.89 24.45 4.43
CA PRO A 168 63.27 23.96 4.46
C PRO A 168 64.32 25.06 4.14
N ASN A 169 64.21 26.23 4.79
CA ASN A 169 64.96 27.46 4.47
C ASN A 169 66.12 27.79 5.45
N GLY A 170 66.44 26.89 6.39
CA GLY A 170 67.52 27.10 7.36
C GLY A 170 67.12 27.86 8.64
N GLU A 171 65.85 28.25 8.78
CA GLU A 171 65.33 28.89 9.98
C GLU A 171 65.08 27.87 11.10
N VAL A 172 64.89 28.38 12.32
CA VAL A 172 64.53 27.58 13.50
C VAL A 172 63.03 27.35 13.50
N ILE A 173 62.62 26.10 13.61
CA ILE A 173 61.20 25.69 13.58
C ILE A 173 60.66 25.67 15.01
N ALA A 174 59.41 26.09 15.22
CA ALA A 174 58.80 26.29 16.54
C ALA A 174 58.83 25.06 17.47
N PHE A 175 58.85 23.84 16.91
CA PHE A 175 58.85 22.57 17.65
C PHE A 175 60.12 21.73 17.45
N SER A 176 61.18 22.32 16.90
CA SER A 176 62.47 21.65 16.69
C SER A 176 63.60 22.48 17.28
N THR A 177 64.53 21.83 17.98
CA THR A 177 65.78 22.46 18.45
C THR A 177 66.85 22.55 17.37
N THR A 178 66.56 22.03 16.17
CA THR A 178 67.48 22.02 15.02
C THR A 178 66.99 22.99 13.94
N ARG A 179 67.95 23.58 13.21
CA ARG A 179 67.64 24.38 12.02
C ARG A 179 67.12 23.48 10.90
N ALA A 180 66.24 24.03 10.08
CA ALA A 180 65.81 23.34 8.86
C ALA A 180 67.00 23.06 7.92
N ALA A 181 66.90 22.03 7.08
CA ALA A 181 68.01 21.53 6.26
C ALA A 181 68.52 22.48 5.14
N ASN A 182 67.97 23.69 5.05
CA ASN A 182 68.46 24.80 4.23
C ASN A 182 68.66 24.44 2.74
N TYR A 183 67.62 23.90 2.13
CA TYR A 183 67.63 23.49 0.72
C TYR A 183 66.53 24.14 -0.14
N SER A 184 65.70 25.04 0.41
CA SER A 184 64.66 25.74 -0.37
C SER A 184 65.20 26.49 -1.59
N ASP A 185 66.43 27.03 -1.51
CA ASP A 185 67.06 27.74 -2.63
C ASP A 185 67.40 26.80 -3.81
N ALA A 186 67.66 25.52 -3.54
CA ALA A 186 67.84 24.49 -4.58
C ALA A 186 66.55 24.18 -5.34
N LEU A 187 65.42 24.63 -4.81
CA LEU A 187 64.09 24.54 -5.43
C LEU A 187 63.62 25.90 -5.97
N GLY A 188 64.49 26.92 -6.03
CA GLY A 188 64.14 28.27 -6.51
C GLY A 188 63.83 29.29 -5.42
N GLY A 189 63.91 28.90 -4.14
CA GLY A 189 63.73 29.80 -2.99
C GLY A 189 62.35 30.44 -2.98
N ALA A 190 62.28 31.70 -2.54
CA ALA A 190 61.00 32.43 -2.56
C ALA A 190 60.49 32.72 -3.98
N GLY A 191 61.40 32.95 -4.94
CA GLY A 191 61.05 33.41 -6.29
C GLY A 191 60.15 34.66 -6.30
N ALA A 192 59.42 34.87 -7.40
CA ALA A 192 58.56 36.04 -7.57
C ALA A 192 57.20 35.93 -6.83
N SER A 193 56.70 34.71 -6.62
CA SER A 193 55.44 34.42 -5.93
C SER A 193 55.57 34.39 -4.41
N GLY A 194 56.80 34.33 -3.89
CA GLY A 194 57.10 34.04 -2.49
C GLY A 194 57.13 32.53 -2.16
N TRP A 195 56.76 31.66 -3.11
CA TRP A 195 56.55 30.22 -2.90
C TRP A 195 57.16 29.34 -3.99
N GLU A 196 58.18 29.79 -4.73
CA GLU A 196 58.72 29.03 -5.87
C GLU A 196 59.25 27.65 -5.47
N TRP A 197 59.94 27.55 -4.33
CA TRP A 197 60.43 26.28 -3.79
C TRP A 197 59.33 25.22 -3.63
N LEU A 198 58.13 25.67 -3.26
CA LEU A 198 56.97 24.82 -3.05
C LEU A 198 56.38 24.41 -4.41
N VAL A 199 56.19 25.35 -5.33
CA VAL A 199 55.70 25.06 -6.68
C VAL A 199 56.63 24.09 -7.39
N GLU A 200 57.94 24.31 -7.33
CA GLU A 200 58.94 23.45 -7.95
C GLU A 200 58.98 22.04 -7.33
N SER A 201 58.76 21.92 -6.01
CA SER A 201 58.61 20.61 -5.36
C SER A 201 57.45 19.80 -5.97
N PHE A 202 56.32 20.45 -6.25
CA PHE A 202 55.20 19.77 -6.90
C PHE A 202 55.42 19.52 -8.40
N ARG A 203 56.16 20.38 -9.13
CA ARG A 203 56.57 20.08 -10.51
C ARG A 203 57.44 18.82 -10.57
N LEU A 204 58.39 18.69 -9.64
CA LEU A 204 59.18 17.48 -9.48
C LEU A 204 58.32 16.26 -9.14
N ALA A 205 57.38 16.40 -8.20
CA ALA A 205 56.49 15.31 -7.84
C ALA A 205 55.61 14.87 -9.02
N ARG A 206 55.07 15.80 -9.82
CA ARG A 206 54.32 15.49 -11.05
C ARG A 206 55.15 14.72 -12.06
N ARG A 207 56.44 15.02 -12.17
CA ARG A 207 57.37 14.33 -13.06
C ARG A 207 57.66 12.90 -12.60
N TYR A 208 57.95 12.70 -11.31
CA TYR A 208 58.39 11.41 -10.78
C TYR A 208 57.23 10.48 -10.38
N PHE A 209 56.06 11.03 -10.04
CA PHE A 209 54.87 10.29 -9.61
C PHE A 209 53.69 10.52 -10.55
N PRO A 210 53.80 10.19 -11.86
CA PRO A 210 52.72 10.42 -12.81
C PRO A 210 51.49 9.60 -12.43
N GLY A 211 50.33 10.27 -12.38
CA GLY A 211 49.05 9.63 -12.05
C GLY A 211 48.82 9.32 -10.58
N LYS A 212 49.66 9.83 -9.66
CA LYS A 212 49.43 9.78 -8.21
C LYS A 212 48.79 11.06 -7.71
N ASP A 213 47.93 10.93 -6.71
CA ASP A 213 47.33 12.08 -6.03
C ASP A 213 48.37 12.75 -5.13
N LEU A 214 48.70 14.00 -5.45
CA LEU A 214 49.71 14.79 -4.73
C LEU A 214 49.04 15.64 -3.64
N VAL A 215 49.57 15.52 -2.42
CA VAL A 215 49.01 16.12 -1.20
C VAL A 215 49.89 17.26 -0.71
N LEU A 216 49.28 18.40 -0.40
CA LEU A 216 49.88 19.50 0.36
C LEU A 216 49.39 19.45 1.81
N ASN A 217 50.29 19.40 2.79
CA ASN A 217 49.92 19.23 4.20
C ASN A 217 50.37 20.38 5.10
N GLU A 218 49.55 20.71 6.11
CA GLU A 218 49.77 21.84 7.02
C GLU A 218 48.95 21.71 8.31
N TYR A 219 49.39 22.30 9.42
CA TYR A 219 48.63 22.43 10.66
C TYR A 219 48.14 23.85 10.92
N GLY A 220 47.21 23.98 11.87
CA GLY A 220 46.64 25.22 12.39
C GLY A 220 45.62 25.88 11.45
N LEU A 221 45.21 25.19 10.39
CA LEU A 221 44.19 25.74 9.49
C LEU A 221 42.82 25.75 10.18
N LEU A 222 42.54 24.81 11.08
CA LEU A 222 41.22 24.71 11.70
C LEU A 222 40.95 25.78 12.78
N ASN A 223 41.98 26.39 13.39
CA ASN A 223 41.83 27.43 14.40
C ASN A 223 42.12 28.86 13.91
N ASP A 224 42.80 29.03 12.78
CA ASP A 224 43.20 30.35 12.28
C ASP A 224 42.71 30.60 10.84
N GLY A 225 41.73 31.50 10.70
CA GLY A 225 41.18 31.88 9.39
C GLY A 225 42.13 32.70 8.52
N GLY A 226 43.04 33.47 9.12
CA GLY A 226 44.09 34.21 8.39
C GLY A 226 45.11 33.26 7.79
N MET A 227 45.51 32.23 8.55
CA MET A 227 46.40 31.20 8.05
C MET A 227 45.73 30.33 6.97
N THR A 228 44.46 29.96 7.17
CA THR A 228 43.65 29.28 6.15
C THR A 228 43.62 30.06 4.84
N ALA A 229 43.41 31.38 4.90
CA ALA A 229 43.42 32.23 3.71
C ALA A 229 44.79 32.25 3.00
N ARG A 230 45.91 32.27 3.74
CA ARG A 230 47.26 32.17 3.17
C ARG A 230 47.53 30.81 2.55
N TYR A 231 47.10 29.73 3.20
CA TYR A 231 47.18 28.39 2.65
C TYR A 231 46.41 28.28 1.33
N VAL A 232 45.20 28.83 1.24
CA VAL A 232 44.43 28.90 -0.01
C VAL A 232 45.15 29.68 -1.12
N GLN A 233 45.90 30.73 -0.80
CA GLN A 233 46.72 31.45 -1.79
C GLN A 233 47.80 30.54 -2.38
N ILE A 234 48.49 29.75 -1.55
CA ILE A 234 49.50 28.77 -2.00
C ILE A 234 48.84 27.70 -2.87
N VAL A 235 47.70 27.15 -2.44
CA VAL A 235 46.93 26.17 -3.20
C VAL A 235 46.57 26.70 -4.59
N ASN A 236 46.18 27.97 -4.70
CA ASN A 236 45.86 28.58 -6.00
C ASN A 236 47.06 28.71 -6.93
N LEU A 237 48.29 28.88 -6.40
CA LEU A 237 49.51 28.82 -7.22
C LEU A 237 49.71 27.43 -7.81
N LEU A 238 49.56 26.38 -6.99
CA LEU A 238 49.67 25.00 -7.46
C LEU A 238 48.57 24.63 -8.47
N LYS A 239 47.34 25.07 -8.21
CA LYS A 239 46.21 24.84 -9.11
C LYS A 239 46.38 25.50 -10.48
N ALA A 240 47.02 26.67 -10.55
CA ALA A 240 47.26 27.36 -11.82
C ALA A 240 48.07 26.50 -12.82
N GLU A 241 48.86 25.56 -12.31
CA GLU A 241 49.67 24.63 -13.10
C GLU A 241 49.19 23.16 -13.00
N ASN A 242 48.03 22.90 -12.39
CA ASN A 242 47.48 21.55 -12.13
C ASN A 242 48.43 20.64 -11.32
N LEU A 243 49.13 21.21 -10.35
CA LEU A 243 50.20 20.53 -9.63
C LEU A 243 49.76 19.79 -8.37
N VAL A 244 48.57 20.08 -7.81
CA VAL A 244 48.05 19.49 -6.57
C VAL A 244 46.67 18.86 -6.80
N ASP A 245 46.41 17.72 -6.15
CA ASP A 245 45.13 17.01 -6.25
C ASP A 245 44.35 17.04 -4.94
N VAL A 246 45.07 17.02 -3.80
CA VAL A 246 44.46 16.96 -2.48
C VAL A 246 45.12 18.00 -1.58
N ILE A 247 44.29 18.73 -0.84
CA ILE A 247 44.74 19.62 0.22
C ILE A 247 44.45 18.99 1.57
N SER A 248 45.19 19.35 2.61
CA SER A 248 44.95 18.76 3.93
C SER A 248 45.17 19.71 5.09
N THR A 249 44.67 19.28 6.24
CA THR A 249 44.99 19.85 7.55
C THR A 249 45.31 18.72 8.51
N GLN A 250 46.35 18.88 9.32
CA GLN A 250 46.80 17.86 10.28
C GLN A 250 45.71 17.56 11.32
N ALA A 251 45.08 18.60 11.87
CA ALA A 251 44.02 18.54 12.88
C ALA A 251 44.46 17.91 14.21
N HIS A 252 45.69 18.19 14.63
CA HIS A 252 46.15 17.85 15.97
C HIS A 252 45.32 18.52 17.07
N ALA A 253 45.40 17.99 18.28
CA ALA A 253 44.65 18.47 19.43
C ALA A 253 44.83 19.98 19.71
N PHE A 254 46.01 20.54 19.44
CA PHE A 254 46.27 21.98 19.63
C PHE A 254 45.59 22.87 18.58
N GLU A 255 45.18 22.31 17.43
CA GLU A 255 44.39 23.01 16.42
C GLU A 255 42.89 23.00 16.73
N THR A 256 42.44 22.00 17.49
CA THR A 256 41.01 21.75 17.69
C THR A 256 40.53 22.15 19.08
N SER A 257 41.31 21.90 20.14
CA SER A 257 40.90 22.15 21.55
C SER A 257 40.56 23.60 21.88
N GLY A 258 41.25 24.58 21.27
CA GLY A 258 40.99 26.01 21.48
C GLY A 258 39.97 26.62 20.52
N ALA A 259 39.59 25.92 19.46
CA ALA A 259 38.71 26.44 18.41
C ALA A 259 37.25 26.04 18.65
N SER A 260 36.33 26.99 18.48
CA SER A 260 34.90 26.68 18.50
C SER A 260 34.51 25.78 17.32
N ALA A 261 33.45 24.97 17.49
CA ALA A 261 32.90 24.16 16.39
C ALA A 261 32.56 25.00 15.15
N SER A 262 32.06 26.23 15.35
CA SER A 262 31.79 27.17 14.26
C SER A 262 33.04 27.64 13.52
N THR A 263 34.15 27.86 14.24
CA THR A 263 35.43 28.27 13.64
C THR A 263 36.00 27.14 12.80
N ILE A 264 36.03 25.92 13.34
CA ILE A 264 36.47 24.71 12.63
C ILE A 264 35.66 24.54 11.34
N ALA A 265 34.32 24.61 11.43
CA ALA A 265 33.45 24.47 10.27
C ALA A 265 33.65 25.58 9.21
N ALA A 266 33.86 26.83 9.64
CA ALA A 266 34.08 27.96 8.73
C ALA A 266 35.43 27.85 7.98
N ASN A 267 36.48 27.45 8.67
CA ASN A 267 37.80 27.25 8.04
C ASN A 267 37.78 26.04 7.10
N LEU A 268 37.13 24.94 7.50
CA LEU A 268 36.95 23.78 6.63
C LEU A 268 36.15 24.12 5.36
N ALA A 269 35.10 24.94 5.48
CA ALA A 269 34.36 25.45 4.32
C ALA A 269 35.21 26.36 3.41
N THR A 270 36.14 27.12 3.99
CA THR A 270 37.08 27.96 3.23
C THR A 270 38.06 27.11 2.43
N LEU A 271 38.58 26.03 3.01
CA LEU A 271 39.39 25.04 2.29
C LEU A 271 38.56 24.37 1.18
N ALA A 272 37.32 24.00 1.45
CA ALA A 272 36.45 23.33 0.49
C ALA A 272 36.11 24.21 -0.72
N ALA A 273 36.05 25.52 -0.53
CA ALA A 273 35.83 26.49 -1.62
C ALA A 273 36.95 26.49 -2.67
N THR A 274 38.10 25.88 -2.40
CA THR A 274 39.13 25.63 -3.43
C THR A 274 38.66 24.64 -4.48
N GLY A 275 37.65 23.80 -4.20
CA GLY A 275 37.17 22.76 -5.09
C GLY A 275 38.04 21.49 -5.13
N LEU A 276 39.11 21.43 -4.32
CA LEU A 276 39.92 20.24 -4.17
C LEU A 276 39.41 19.36 -3.01
N PRO A 277 39.54 18.03 -3.10
CA PRO A 277 39.38 17.13 -1.96
C PRO A 277 40.23 17.53 -0.76
N ILE A 278 39.69 17.32 0.43
CA ILE A 278 40.36 17.58 1.71
C ILE A 278 40.66 16.26 2.42
N MET A 279 41.90 16.10 2.88
CA MET A 279 42.28 15.02 3.79
C MET A 279 42.55 15.59 5.19
N ILE A 280 42.07 14.92 6.24
CA ILE A 280 42.52 15.20 7.61
C ILE A 280 43.64 14.22 7.91
N THR A 281 44.85 14.70 8.15
CA THR A 281 46.06 13.90 7.90
C THR A 281 46.75 13.35 9.13
N GLU A 282 46.55 13.97 10.30
CA GLU A 282 47.29 13.68 11.54
C GLU A 282 46.42 13.93 12.78
N MET A 283 45.14 13.57 12.72
CA MET A 283 44.19 13.91 13.77
C MET A 283 44.51 13.19 15.07
N ASP A 284 44.60 13.94 16.16
CA ASP A 284 44.62 13.41 17.53
C ASP A 284 43.83 14.33 18.47
N ILE A 285 43.36 13.75 19.58
CA ILE A 285 42.62 14.47 20.61
C ILE A 285 43.19 14.06 21.96
N ASP A 286 43.71 15.05 22.68
CA ASP A 286 44.27 14.88 24.02
C ASP A 286 43.21 14.30 24.98
N GLY A 287 43.63 13.36 25.81
CA GLY A 287 42.75 12.62 26.70
C GLY A 287 43.24 12.62 28.14
N PRO A 288 43.32 13.79 28.80
CA PRO A 288 43.73 13.90 30.21
C PRO A 288 42.85 13.05 31.14
N ASN A 289 41.62 12.76 30.70
CA ASN A 289 40.80 11.65 31.15
C ASN A 289 39.82 11.25 30.04
N ASP A 290 39.19 10.09 30.20
CA ASP A 290 38.31 9.51 29.17
C ASP A 290 37.08 10.35 28.84
N SER A 291 36.50 11.03 29.85
CA SER A 291 35.31 11.87 29.67
C SER A 291 35.61 13.09 28.80
N VAL A 292 36.78 13.72 29.01
CA VAL A 292 37.24 14.84 28.19
C VAL A 292 37.51 14.36 26.76
N GLN A 293 38.24 13.25 26.60
CA GLN A 293 38.61 12.74 25.27
C GLN A 293 37.37 12.42 24.43
N VAL A 294 36.40 11.67 24.99
CA VAL A 294 35.18 11.31 24.25
C VAL A 294 34.31 12.52 23.95
N GLY A 295 34.24 13.50 24.87
CA GLY A 295 33.53 14.76 24.66
C GLY A 295 34.10 15.57 23.49
N GLU A 296 35.42 15.62 23.37
CA GLU A 296 36.10 16.30 22.26
C GLU A 296 35.97 15.55 20.94
N TYR A 297 36.04 14.22 20.94
CA TYR A 297 35.72 13.40 19.76
C TYR A 297 34.30 13.67 19.26
N MET A 298 33.31 13.72 20.16
CA MET A 298 31.92 14.05 19.84
C MET A 298 31.75 15.46 19.26
N ARG A 299 32.64 16.40 19.60
CA ARG A 299 32.58 17.79 19.14
C ARG A 299 33.25 17.98 17.78
N VAL A 300 34.42 17.38 17.58
CA VAL A 300 35.31 17.67 16.45
C VAL A 300 35.10 16.68 15.30
N PHE A 301 35.14 15.37 15.58
CA PHE A 301 35.13 14.35 14.54
C PHE A 301 33.91 14.44 13.59
N PRO A 302 32.67 14.68 14.07
CA PRO A 302 31.50 14.83 13.19
C PRO A 302 31.59 16.00 12.20
N LEU A 303 32.26 17.10 12.57
CA LEU A 303 32.40 18.27 11.71
C LEU A 303 33.28 17.94 10.50
N LEU A 304 34.33 17.15 10.74
CA LEU A 304 35.28 16.73 9.71
C LEU A 304 34.70 15.58 8.88
N TRP A 305 34.21 14.53 9.54
CA TRP A 305 33.76 13.29 8.92
C TRP A 305 32.56 13.45 7.97
N ASN A 306 31.63 14.36 8.29
CA ASN A 306 30.44 14.58 7.45
C ASN A 306 30.61 15.68 6.40
N HIS A 307 31.76 16.35 6.36
CA HIS A 307 31.96 17.43 5.39
C HIS A 307 32.12 16.81 3.99
N PRO A 308 31.34 17.24 2.98
CA PRO A 308 31.29 16.56 1.68
C PRO A 308 32.60 16.59 0.89
N SER A 309 33.47 17.56 1.16
CA SER A 309 34.79 17.66 0.55
C SER A 309 35.86 16.82 1.26
N VAL A 310 35.58 16.23 2.42
CA VAL A 310 36.56 15.40 3.15
C VAL A 310 36.54 13.98 2.60
N ILE A 311 37.69 13.50 2.12
CA ILE A 311 37.85 12.16 1.51
C ILE A 311 38.50 11.14 2.45
N GLY A 312 38.98 11.58 3.61
CA GLY A 312 39.44 10.68 4.66
C GLY A 312 40.03 11.39 5.86
N ILE A 313 40.11 10.66 6.97
CA ILE A 313 40.74 11.08 8.22
C ILE A 313 41.79 10.05 8.61
N THR A 314 43.02 10.47 8.85
CA THR A 314 44.10 9.65 9.39
C THR A 314 44.35 10.07 10.84
N LEU A 315 44.24 9.13 11.78
CA LEU A 315 44.59 9.37 13.18
C LEU A 315 46.11 9.30 13.37
N TRP A 316 46.69 10.19 14.17
CA TRP A 316 48.14 10.21 14.42
C TRP A 316 48.57 9.26 15.53
N GLY A 317 48.24 7.97 15.32
CA GLY A 317 48.39 6.90 16.30
C GLY A 317 47.12 6.71 17.13
N TYR A 318 46.97 5.51 17.69
CA TYR A 318 45.82 5.14 18.52
C TYR A 318 46.19 4.30 19.73
N ARG A 319 47.43 3.83 19.82
CA ARG A 319 48.00 3.05 20.93
C ARG A 319 49.12 3.82 21.61
N PRO A 320 49.51 3.42 22.84
CA PRO A 320 50.60 4.08 23.55
C PRO A 320 51.89 4.11 22.72
N GLY A 321 52.67 5.17 22.88
CA GLY A 321 53.86 5.46 22.08
C GLY A 321 53.61 6.30 20.82
N LEU A 322 52.38 6.78 20.61
CA LEU A 322 52.08 7.83 19.63
C LEU A 322 52.74 9.16 20.02
N TRP A 323 52.87 10.11 19.09
CA TRP A 323 53.52 11.41 19.37
C TRP A 323 52.97 12.15 20.61
N ARG A 324 51.64 12.13 20.80
CA ARG A 324 50.96 12.77 21.93
C ARG A 324 50.63 11.80 23.08
N ASP A 325 51.47 10.79 23.29
CA ASP A 325 51.31 9.80 24.36
C ASP A 325 51.23 10.44 25.76
N ALA A 326 52.07 11.44 26.03
CA ALA A 326 52.10 12.14 27.31
C ALA A 326 50.80 12.93 27.60
N GLN A 327 50.03 13.27 26.57
CA GLN A 327 48.74 13.94 26.68
C GLN A 327 47.58 12.94 26.73
N GLY A 328 47.88 11.64 26.71
CA GLY A 328 46.88 10.57 26.72
C GLY A 328 46.01 10.60 25.47
N ALA A 329 46.57 10.85 24.29
CA ALA A 329 45.79 10.90 23.04
C ALA A 329 45.45 9.51 22.46
N ASN A 330 46.04 8.44 22.98
CA ASN A 330 45.74 7.07 22.57
C ASN A 330 44.24 6.74 22.76
N LEU A 331 43.69 5.92 21.87
CA LEU A 331 42.30 5.43 21.92
C LEU A 331 42.19 4.02 22.50
N VAL A 332 43.31 3.30 22.53
CA VAL A 332 43.42 1.94 23.06
C VAL A 332 44.58 1.91 24.05
N LEU A 333 44.42 1.19 25.15
CA LEU A 333 45.45 1.00 26.18
C LEU A 333 46.45 -0.10 25.78
N ALA A 334 47.56 -0.21 26.50
CA ALA A 334 48.62 -1.19 26.22
C ALA A 334 48.13 -2.65 26.27
N ASP A 335 47.11 -2.93 27.08
CA ASP A 335 46.47 -4.24 27.23
C ASP A 335 45.37 -4.51 26.18
N ASN A 336 45.21 -3.63 25.19
CA ASN A 336 44.16 -3.65 24.17
C ASN A 336 42.76 -3.26 24.67
N THR A 337 42.63 -2.69 25.86
CA THR A 337 41.35 -2.13 26.31
C THR A 337 41.01 -0.89 25.49
N GLU A 338 39.83 -0.86 24.87
CA GLU A 338 39.33 0.32 24.15
C GLU A 338 38.87 1.38 25.14
N ARG A 339 39.31 2.63 24.93
CA ARG A 339 38.82 3.77 25.70
C ARG A 339 37.44 4.22 25.18
N PRO A 340 36.65 4.96 25.99
CA PRO A 340 35.32 5.44 25.57
C PRO A 340 35.30 6.20 24.23
N ALA A 341 36.36 6.94 23.91
CA ALA A 341 36.50 7.61 22.62
C ALA A 341 36.58 6.63 21.44
N MET A 342 37.26 5.49 21.60
CA MET A 342 37.33 4.45 20.55
C MET A 342 35.98 3.77 20.36
N LEU A 343 35.31 3.41 21.46
CA LEU A 343 33.97 2.82 21.43
C LEU A 343 32.98 3.75 20.70
N TRP A 344 33.00 5.03 21.05
CA TRP A 344 32.19 6.04 20.39
C TRP A 344 32.55 6.19 18.91
N LEU A 345 33.83 6.28 18.57
CA LEU A 345 34.31 6.42 17.20
C LEU A 345 33.85 5.24 16.33
N ARG A 346 33.97 4.00 16.81
CA ARG A 346 33.46 2.82 16.09
C ARG A 346 31.95 2.87 15.89
N ALA A 347 31.20 3.28 16.91
CA ALA A 347 29.75 3.38 16.81
C ALA A 347 29.31 4.47 15.82
N TYR A 348 29.99 5.62 15.87
CA TYR A 348 29.69 6.79 15.06
C TYR A 348 30.16 6.64 13.61
N ALA A 349 31.46 6.38 13.40
CA ALA A 349 32.05 6.30 12.09
C ALA A 349 31.69 4.97 11.41
N GLY A 350 31.50 3.88 12.16
CA GLY A 350 31.07 2.59 11.62
C GLY A 350 29.68 2.67 10.97
N THR A 351 28.70 3.26 11.69
CA THR A 351 27.25 3.28 11.39
C THR A 351 26.66 1.92 10.96
N PRO A 352 25.42 1.57 11.33
CA PRO A 352 24.78 0.36 10.81
C PRO A 352 24.73 0.37 9.27
N ASN A 353 24.94 -0.78 8.63
CA ASN A 353 24.76 -0.93 7.19
C ASN A 353 23.60 -1.88 6.92
N VAL A 354 22.61 -1.44 6.14
CA VAL A 354 21.51 -2.30 5.66
C VAL A 354 22.02 -3.15 4.51
N THR A 355 22.42 -4.40 4.80
CA THR A 355 23.00 -5.35 3.85
C THR A 355 21.95 -6.08 3.01
N THR A 356 20.69 -6.08 3.43
CA THR A 356 19.56 -6.57 2.61
C THR A 356 18.41 -5.58 2.68
N GLN A 357 17.97 -5.15 1.50
CA GLN A 357 16.87 -4.19 1.34
C GLN A 357 15.52 -4.93 1.27
N PRO A 358 14.41 -4.30 1.71
CA PRO A 358 13.09 -4.90 1.54
C PRO A 358 12.69 -4.89 0.06
N PHE A 359 11.95 -5.92 -0.37
CA PHE A 359 11.45 -6.05 -1.74
C PHE A 359 9.99 -5.66 -1.85
N ASN A 360 9.58 -5.19 -3.04
CA ASN A 360 8.17 -4.96 -3.35
C ASN A 360 7.38 -6.26 -3.18
N TYR A 361 6.16 -6.15 -2.65
CA TYR A 361 5.32 -7.31 -2.36
C TYR A 361 3.95 -7.15 -3.02
N ALA A 362 3.41 -8.24 -3.58
CA ALA A 362 2.05 -8.31 -4.09
C ALA A 362 1.20 -9.21 -3.19
N ALA A 363 0.10 -8.68 -2.66
CA ALA A 363 -0.83 -9.40 -1.81
C ALA A 363 -2.26 -9.27 -2.34
N THR A 364 -3.18 -10.08 -1.83
CA THR A 364 -4.63 -9.92 -2.07
C THR A 364 -5.27 -9.20 -0.90
N SER A 365 -6.41 -8.54 -1.13
CA SER A 365 -7.25 -8.02 -0.04
C SER A 365 -7.58 -9.12 0.97
N GLY A 366 -7.48 -8.82 2.26
CA GLY A 366 -7.61 -9.76 3.38
C GLY A 366 -6.35 -10.61 3.67
N GLY A 367 -5.37 -10.62 2.77
CA GLY A 367 -4.15 -11.41 2.89
C GLY A 367 -3.10 -10.85 3.87
N SER A 368 -1.89 -11.39 3.77
CA SER A 368 -0.71 -11.00 4.56
C SER A 368 0.48 -10.65 3.65
N ALA A 369 1.42 -9.89 4.20
CA ALA A 369 2.69 -9.53 3.55
C ALA A 369 3.79 -9.38 4.60
N SER A 370 5.05 -9.45 4.19
CA SER A 370 6.19 -9.13 5.06
C SER A 370 7.27 -8.37 4.32
N PHE A 371 7.97 -7.50 5.06
CA PHE A 371 9.13 -6.75 4.56
C PHE A 371 10.29 -6.97 5.52
N THR A 372 11.45 -7.35 5.00
CA THR A 372 12.62 -7.72 5.80
C THR A 372 13.82 -6.87 5.44
N VAL A 373 14.60 -6.49 6.46
CA VAL A 373 15.95 -5.94 6.33
C VAL A 373 16.96 -6.86 7.00
N ALA A 374 18.19 -6.88 6.49
CA ALA A 374 19.35 -7.39 7.22
C ALA A 374 20.32 -6.24 7.49
N VAL A 375 20.89 -6.20 8.68
CA VAL A 375 21.76 -5.12 9.14
C VAL A 375 23.07 -5.71 9.64
N SER A 376 24.19 -5.15 9.16
CA SER A 376 25.51 -5.33 9.76
C SER A 376 25.83 -4.15 10.67
N SER A 377 26.15 -4.42 11.93
CA SER A 377 26.54 -3.41 12.91
C SER A 377 27.41 -4.06 13.99
N ALA A 378 28.45 -3.36 14.43
CA ALA A 378 29.28 -3.77 15.57
C ALA A 378 28.58 -3.54 16.93
N PHE A 379 27.40 -2.91 16.93
CA PHE A 379 26.60 -2.55 18.08
C PHE A 379 25.16 -3.01 17.91
N ASN A 380 24.45 -3.22 19.02
CA ASN A 380 23.03 -3.50 19.00
C ASN A 380 22.28 -2.37 18.28
N VAL A 381 21.29 -2.76 17.47
CA VAL A 381 20.47 -1.83 16.71
C VAL A 381 19.01 -1.93 17.11
N THR A 382 18.30 -0.81 17.03
CA THR A 382 16.85 -0.74 17.06
C THR A 382 16.32 -0.50 15.65
N TYR A 383 15.10 -1.00 15.40
CA TYR A 383 14.40 -0.85 14.14
C TYR A 383 13.15 0.02 14.36
N GLN A 384 12.78 0.80 13.36
CA GLN A 384 11.51 1.50 13.31
C GLN A 384 11.01 1.49 11.86
N TRP A 385 9.99 0.68 11.60
CA TRP A 385 9.33 0.70 10.30
C TRP A 385 8.47 1.95 10.13
N GLN A 386 8.47 2.48 8.91
CA GLN A 386 7.68 3.63 8.50
C GLN A 386 6.86 3.28 7.26
N VAL A 387 5.70 3.90 7.14
CA VAL A 387 4.82 3.82 5.97
C VAL A 387 4.72 5.17 5.28
N SER A 388 4.62 5.14 3.95
CA SER A 388 4.23 6.27 3.12
C SER A 388 2.99 5.91 2.32
N THR A 389 1.98 6.79 2.37
CA THR A 389 0.73 6.68 1.61
C THR A 389 0.69 7.61 0.40
N ASN A 390 1.76 8.38 0.18
CA ASN A 390 1.91 9.38 -0.89
C ASN A 390 3.22 9.15 -1.65
N ASN A 391 3.43 7.92 -2.11
CA ASN A 391 4.52 7.55 -3.02
C ASN A 391 5.96 7.86 -2.52
N GLY A 392 6.14 8.05 -1.21
CA GLY A 392 7.42 8.33 -0.59
C GLY A 392 7.68 9.79 -0.23
N ASP A 393 6.72 10.70 -0.44
CA ASP A 393 6.88 12.13 -0.12
C ASP A 393 6.94 12.37 1.39
N THR A 394 6.06 11.71 2.15
CA THR A 394 6.05 11.75 3.62
C THR A 394 6.02 10.36 4.22
N TRP A 395 6.60 10.23 5.42
CA TRP A 395 6.78 8.97 6.11
C TRP A 395 6.30 9.06 7.56
N THR A 396 5.51 8.10 7.99
CA THR A 396 4.96 8.01 9.35
C THR A 396 5.49 6.75 10.03
N ALA A 397 5.93 6.87 11.28
CA ALA A 397 6.34 5.72 12.08
C ALA A 397 5.15 4.78 12.33
N LEU A 398 5.35 3.48 12.11
CA LEU A 398 4.37 2.46 12.39
C LEU A 398 4.38 2.08 13.88
N ALA A 399 3.20 1.75 14.39
CA ALA A 399 2.99 1.16 15.71
C ALA A 399 2.40 -0.25 15.54
N ASN A 400 2.69 -1.15 16.47
CA ASN A 400 2.04 -2.46 16.51
C ASN A 400 0.54 -2.29 16.75
N GLY A 401 -0.29 -3.01 15.99
CA GLY A 401 -1.74 -2.92 16.03
C GLY A 401 -2.38 -2.72 14.65
N GLY A 402 -3.69 -2.97 14.57
CA GLY A 402 -4.40 -2.99 13.28
C GLY A 402 -3.80 -4.05 12.35
N SER A 403 -3.38 -3.63 11.15
CA SER A 403 -2.75 -4.50 10.15
C SER A 403 -1.26 -4.75 10.38
N TYR A 404 -0.60 -4.11 11.36
CA TYR A 404 0.87 -4.11 11.50
C TYR A 404 1.36 -4.84 12.76
N SER A 405 2.49 -5.55 12.61
CA SER A 405 3.17 -6.29 13.67
C SER A 405 4.69 -6.27 13.49
N ALA A 406 5.45 -6.44 14.59
CA ALA A 406 6.92 -6.42 14.61
C ALA A 406 7.53 -5.14 13.98
N VAL A 407 6.90 -3.98 14.21
CA VAL A 407 7.35 -2.69 13.67
C VAL A 407 8.71 -2.22 14.20
N ASP A 408 9.19 -2.85 15.25
CA ASP A 408 10.47 -2.65 15.94
C ASP A 408 11.48 -3.79 15.71
N GLY A 409 11.16 -4.73 14.80
CA GLY A 409 12.02 -5.84 14.42
C GLY A 409 12.60 -5.73 12.99
N ALA A 410 13.52 -6.65 12.67
CA ALA A 410 14.12 -6.75 11.34
C ALA A 410 13.13 -7.16 10.24
N THR A 411 11.99 -7.76 10.60
CA THR A 411 10.92 -8.13 9.66
C THR A 411 9.59 -7.53 10.13
N LEU A 412 9.03 -6.64 9.31
CA LEU A 412 7.69 -6.11 9.45
C LEU A 412 6.66 -7.12 8.94
N GLY A 413 5.64 -7.42 9.74
CA GLY A 413 4.52 -8.28 9.35
C GLY A 413 3.24 -7.48 9.12
N LEU A 414 2.56 -7.75 8.00
CA LEU A 414 1.23 -7.22 7.68
C LEU A 414 0.19 -8.35 7.63
N ALA A 415 -0.99 -8.10 8.18
CA ALA A 415 -2.15 -9.00 8.09
C ALA A 415 -3.44 -8.20 7.83
N ALA A 416 -4.49 -8.87 7.38
CA ALA A 416 -5.78 -8.25 7.04
C ALA A 416 -5.60 -7.02 6.14
N ILE A 417 -4.80 -7.17 5.06
CA ILE A 417 -4.48 -6.09 4.13
C ILE A 417 -5.77 -5.55 3.49
N THR A 418 -5.92 -4.22 3.44
CA THR A 418 -7.12 -3.59 2.87
C THR A 418 -6.84 -2.99 1.49
N PRO A 419 -7.88 -2.77 0.65
CA PRO A 419 -7.73 -2.12 -0.65
C PRO A 419 -7.03 -0.75 -0.61
N ALA A 420 -7.24 0.00 0.48
CA ALA A 420 -6.64 1.32 0.67
C ALA A 420 -5.11 1.28 0.77
N MET A 421 -4.53 0.12 1.12
CA MET A 421 -3.07 -0.06 1.25
C MET A 421 -2.38 -0.28 -0.10
N ASN A 422 -3.13 -0.35 -1.21
CA ASN A 422 -2.55 -0.48 -2.54
C ASN A 422 -1.68 0.74 -2.87
N GLY A 423 -0.42 0.49 -3.21
CA GLY A 423 0.56 1.53 -3.51
C GLY A 423 1.26 2.11 -2.28
N TYR A 424 0.93 1.68 -1.07
CA TYR A 424 1.67 2.09 0.14
C TYR A 424 3.12 1.61 0.04
N ARG A 425 4.04 2.41 0.58
CA ARG A 425 5.47 2.09 0.62
C ARG A 425 5.94 1.94 2.06
N TYR A 426 6.88 1.04 2.27
CA TYR A 426 7.44 0.71 3.58
C TYR A 426 8.96 0.84 3.55
N ARG A 427 9.53 1.41 4.61
CA ARG A 427 10.99 1.48 4.82
C ARG A 427 11.31 1.30 6.30
N CYS A 428 12.52 0.87 6.60
CA CYS A 428 12.99 0.71 7.97
C CYS A 428 14.03 1.78 8.30
N VAL A 429 13.90 2.41 9.47
CA VAL A 429 14.91 3.26 10.07
C VAL A 429 15.65 2.45 11.12
N VAL A 430 16.97 2.35 10.99
CA VAL A 430 17.85 1.56 11.84
C VAL A 430 18.77 2.49 12.63
N ASN A 431 18.87 2.29 13.94
CA ASN A 431 19.68 3.13 14.82
C ASN A 431 20.49 2.27 15.80
N ASN A 432 21.77 2.55 15.99
CA ASN A 432 22.62 1.89 17.01
C ASN A 432 22.78 2.73 18.30
N GLY A 433 22.03 3.83 18.41
CA GLY A 433 22.09 4.77 19.54
C GLY A 433 23.16 5.85 19.43
N VAL A 434 24.01 5.84 18.38
CA VAL A 434 25.09 6.81 18.16
C VAL A 434 25.11 7.29 16.71
N GLY A 435 25.25 8.59 16.50
CA GLY A 435 25.29 9.16 15.14
C GLY A 435 23.92 9.19 14.46
N LEU A 436 23.91 9.29 13.13
CA LEU A 436 22.68 9.40 12.35
C LEU A 436 22.09 8.02 12.06
N PRO A 437 20.75 7.86 12.14
CA PRO A 437 20.11 6.61 11.77
C PRO A 437 20.23 6.35 10.27
N VAL A 438 20.27 5.08 9.90
CA VAL A 438 20.35 4.62 8.51
C VAL A 438 18.97 4.18 8.05
N VAL A 439 18.59 4.56 6.84
CA VAL A 439 17.25 4.28 6.29
C VAL A 439 17.37 3.30 5.14
N SER A 440 16.57 2.24 5.16
CA SER A 440 16.49 1.28 4.04
C SER A 440 15.90 1.94 2.78
N ALA A 441 16.09 1.30 1.64
CA ALA A 441 15.27 1.54 0.47
C ALA A 441 13.77 1.30 0.80
N ALA A 442 12.90 1.94 0.02
CA ALA A 442 11.46 1.79 0.14
C ALA A 442 10.96 0.62 -0.72
N ALA A 443 10.10 -0.22 -0.15
CA ALA A 443 9.39 -1.29 -0.85
C ALA A 443 7.89 -0.98 -0.96
N SER A 444 7.28 -1.24 -2.13
CA SER A 444 5.85 -1.02 -2.36
C SER A 444 5.01 -2.27 -2.09
N LEU A 445 3.80 -2.07 -1.57
CA LEU A 445 2.75 -3.08 -1.53
C LEU A 445 1.76 -2.87 -2.69
N SER A 446 1.54 -3.90 -3.50
CA SER A 446 0.43 -3.94 -4.46
C SER A 446 -0.65 -4.87 -3.94
N VAL A 447 -1.91 -4.43 -3.98
CA VAL A 447 -3.06 -5.19 -3.50
C VAL A 447 -3.95 -5.54 -4.68
N GLY A 448 -4.04 -6.84 -4.99
CA GLY A 448 -5.00 -7.38 -5.95
C GLY A 448 -6.40 -7.50 -5.33
N PHE A 449 -7.43 -7.14 -6.11
CA PHE A 449 -8.84 -7.29 -5.73
C PHE A 449 -9.42 -8.55 -6.40
N SER A 450 -10.12 -9.41 -5.66
CA SER A 450 -11.02 -10.39 -6.27
C SER A 450 -12.38 -9.72 -6.51
N THR A 451 -12.94 -9.85 -7.72
CA THR A 451 -14.30 -9.37 -8.04
C THR A 451 -15.37 -10.34 -7.53
N ALA A 452 -16.57 -9.83 -7.25
CA ALA A 452 -17.72 -10.67 -6.90
C ALA A 452 -18.04 -11.70 -8.00
N PRO A 453 -18.73 -12.81 -7.69
CA PRO A 453 -19.10 -13.81 -8.68
C PRO A 453 -19.89 -13.20 -9.85
N VAL A 454 -19.52 -13.54 -11.08
CA VAL A 454 -20.21 -13.03 -12.28
C VAL A 454 -21.06 -14.14 -12.89
N ILE A 455 -22.37 -13.95 -12.94
CA ILE A 455 -23.28 -14.89 -13.61
C ILE A 455 -23.12 -14.70 -15.11
N THR A 456 -22.56 -15.70 -15.79
CA THR A 456 -22.35 -15.69 -17.24
C THR A 456 -23.58 -16.20 -17.98
N THR A 457 -24.38 -17.11 -17.40
CA THR A 457 -25.67 -17.54 -17.97
C THR A 457 -26.60 -18.12 -16.89
N ALA A 458 -27.90 -17.84 -16.97
CA ALA A 458 -28.95 -18.51 -16.20
C ALA A 458 -29.80 -19.37 -17.14
N THR A 459 -30.01 -20.65 -16.83
CA THR A 459 -30.69 -21.60 -17.73
C THR A 459 -31.65 -22.54 -17.03
N PRO A 460 -32.90 -22.67 -17.49
CA PRO A 460 -33.70 -21.68 -18.25
C PRO A 460 -34.36 -20.63 -17.32
N ARG A 461 -34.58 -19.40 -17.82
CA ARG A 461 -35.33 -18.33 -17.09
C ARG A 461 -36.82 -18.65 -16.89
N ALA A 462 -37.37 -19.54 -17.71
CA ALA A 462 -38.72 -20.04 -17.59
C ALA A 462 -38.74 -21.52 -17.95
N LEU A 463 -39.30 -22.35 -17.07
CA LEU A 463 -39.38 -23.80 -17.20
C LEU A 463 -40.83 -24.25 -16.98
N GLY A 464 -41.52 -24.65 -18.05
CA GLY A 464 -42.79 -25.37 -17.95
C GLY A 464 -42.54 -26.88 -17.98
N VAL A 465 -43.03 -27.62 -17.00
CA VAL A 465 -42.82 -29.08 -16.88
C VAL A 465 -44.15 -29.80 -16.81
N VAL A 466 -44.27 -30.92 -17.52
CA VAL A 466 -45.42 -31.82 -17.38
C VAL A 466 -45.36 -32.50 -16.01
N ALA A 467 -46.46 -32.49 -15.26
CA ALA A 467 -46.52 -33.08 -13.93
C ALA A 467 -45.96 -34.52 -13.90
N GLY A 468 -45.03 -34.77 -12.97
CA GLY A 468 -44.36 -36.06 -12.81
C GLY A 468 -43.07 -36.24 -13.64
N GLN A 469 -42.76 -35.33 -14.57
CA GLN A 469 -41.49 -35.36 -15.31
C GLN A 469 -40.36 -34.67 -14.54
N ALA A 470 -39.12 -35.04 -14.83
CA ALA A 470 -37.94 -34.38 -14.25
C ALA A 470 -37.78 -32.95 -14.80
N GLY A 471 -37.19 -32.07 -13.99
CA GLY A 471 -36.88 -30.69 -14.37
C GLY A 471 -35.65 -30.17 -13.65
N ALA A 472 -34.97 -29.18 -14.22
CA ALA A 472 -33.83 -28.53 -13.58
C ALA A 472 -33.69 -27.06 -14.01
N ILE A 473 -33.23 -26.24 -13.09
CA ILE A 473 -32.79 -24.86 -13.31
C ILE A 473 -31.35 -24.69 -12.80
N GLY A 474 -30.58 -23.78 -13.38
CA GLY A 474 -29.19 -23.60 -13.00
C GLY A 474 -28.59 -22.26 -13.39
N VAL A 475 -27.44 -21.98 -12.78
CA VAL A 475 -26.60 -20.80 -13.05
C VAL A 475 -25.19 -21.24 -13.47
N VAL A 476 -24.65 -20.59 -14.49
CA VAL A 476 -23.24 -20.67 -14.91
C VAL A 476 -22.56 -19.39 -14.46
N VAL A 477 -21.48 -19.53 -13.69
CA VAL A 477 -20.93 -18.45 -12.86
C VAL A 477 -19.43 -18.55 -12.84
N ASP A 478 -18.77 -17.41 -13.00
CA ASP A 478 -17.35 -17.25 -12.76
C ASP A 478 -17.11 -16.70 -11.34
N GLY A 479 -16.15 -17.26 -10.61
CA GLY A 479 -15.74 -16.76 -9.28
C GLY A 479 -16.64 -17.10 -8.08
N ALA A 480 -17.65 -17.97 -8.22
CA ALA A 480 -18.46 -18.44 -7.08
C ALA A 480 -17.76 -19.55 -6.29
N SER A 481 -17.89 -19.47 -4.96
CA SER A 481 -17.41 -20.48 -3.99
C SER A 481 -18.53 -21.18 -3.22
N ALA A 482 -19.74 -20.60 -3.18
CA ALA A 482 -20.93 -21.23 -2.60
C ALA A 482 -22.23 -20.73 -3.26
N TYR A 483 -23.30 -21.53 -3.11
CA TYR A 483 -24.64 -21.27 -3.65
C TYR A 483 -25.72 -21.52 -2.58
N GLN A 484 -26.83 -20.82 -2.68
CA GLN A 484 -28.06 -21.10 -1.93
C GLN A 484 -29.28 -20.73 -2.77
N TRP A 485 -30.19 -21.69 -3.02
CA TRP A 485 -31.44 -21.43 -3.76
C TRP A 485 -32.57 -20.96 -2.84
N TYR A 486 -33.39 -20.06 -3.36
CA TYR A 486 -34.58 -19.50 -2.73
C TYR A 486 -35.81 -19.74 -3.61
N ARG A 487 -36.97 -19.93 -2.98
CA ARG A 487 -38.28 -19.94 -3.64
C ARG A 487 -39.22 -18.99 -2.92
N GLY A 488 -39.79 -18.02 -3.63
CA GLY A 488 -40.62 -16.99 -2.99
C GLY A 488 -39.87 -16.22 -1.89
N GLY A 489 -38.56 -16.03 -2.05
CA GLY A 489 -37.71 -15.37 -1.04
C GLY A 489 -37.34 -16.20 0.19
N LEU A 490 -37.75 -17.47 0.27
CA LEU A 490 -37.39 -18.37 1.36
C LEU A 490 -36.32 -19.39 0.93
N PRO A 491 -35.28 -19.64 1.75
CA PRO A 491 -34.20 -20.54 1.39
C PRO A 491 -34.69 -21.99 1.34
N LEU A 492 -34.28 -22.71 0.29
CA LEU A 492 -34.53 -24.14 0.15
C LEU A 492 -33.45 -24.93 0.87
N SER A 493 -33.87 -25.76 1.83
CA SER A 493 -32.94 -26.61 2.59
C SER A 493 -32.16 -27.54 1.66
N GLY A 494 -30.82 -27.56 1.80
CA GLY A 494 -29.91 -28.45 1.06
C GLY A 494 -29.65 -28.06 -0.40
N ALA A 495 -30.27 -26.98 -0.91
CA ALA A 495 -30.09 -26.53 -2.29
C ALA A 495 -28.87 -25.61 -2.41
N THR A 496 -27.67 -26.19 -2.36
CA THR A 496 -26.38 -25.46 -2.32
C THR A 496 -25.48 -25.70 -3.54
N GLY A 497 -26.01 -26.31 -4.60
CA GLY A 497 -25.31 -26.51 -5.87
C GLY A 497 -25.64 -25.44 -6.92
N ALA A 498 -24.84 -25.38 -7.97
CA ALA A 498 -25.08 -24.51 -9.13
C ALA A 498 -26.34 -24.89 -9.94
N VAL A 499 -26.85 -26.11 -9.76
CA VAL A 499 -28.05 -26.65 -10.41
C VAL A 499 -29.02 -27.12 -9.33
N LEU A 500 -30.28 -26.71 -9.45
CA LEU A 500 -31.41 -27.23 -8.69
C LEU A 500 -32.23 -28.16 -9.59
N SER A 501 -32.36 -29.42 -9.20
CA SER A 501 -33.03 -30.46 -10.00
C SER A 501 -34.09 -31.22 -9.22
N TRP A 502 -35.18 -31.57 -9.89
CA TRP A 502 -36.25 -32.40 -9.36
C TRP A 502 -36.40 -33.67 -10.21
N PRO A 503 -36.46 -34.86 -9.60
CA PRO A 503 -36.70 -36.11 -10.34
C PRO A 503 -38.14 -36.21 -10.88
N ALA A 504 -39.09 -35.53 -10.23
CA ALA A 504 -40.48 -35.44 -10.63
C ALA A 504 -41.03 -34.09 -10.15
N VAL A 505 -41.37 -33.20 -11.08
CA VAL A 505 -41.93 -31.87 -10.80
C VAL A 505 -43.44 -32.00 -10.63
N GLY A 506 -43.96 -31.50 -9.52
CA GLY A 506 -45.40 -31.36 -9.26
C GLY A 506 -45.78 -29.92 -8.91
N PRO A 507 -47.07 -29.66 -8.65
CA PRO A 507 -47.56 -28.32 -8.32
C PRO A 507 -46.85 -27.68 -7.12
N ALA A 508 -46.32 -28.48 -6.19
CA ALA A 508 -45.58 -28.00 -5.04
C ALA A 508 -44.22 -27.40 -5.40
N GLU A 509 -43.63 -27.75 -6.55
CA GLU A 509 -42.38 -27.20 -7.07
C GLU A 509 -42.60 -25.99 -7.99
N ALA A 510 -43.85 -25.65 -8.33
CA ALA A 510 -44.12 -24.42 -9.07
C ALA A 510 -43.76 -23.19 -8.23
N GLY A 511 -43.25 -22.14 -8.87
CA GLY A 511 -42.90 -20.90 -8.17
C GLY A 511 -41.88 -20.05 -8.92
N ILE A 512 -41.40 -19.02 -8.24
CA ILE A 512 -40.32 -18.14 -8.70
C ILE A 512 -39.08 -18.41 -7.82
N TYR A 513 -37.96 -18.66 -8.48
CA TYR A 513 -36.71 -19.10 -7.85
C TYR A 513 -35.56 -18.12 -8.12
N GLU A 514 -34.68 -17.96 -7.14
CA GLU A 514 -33.45 -17.17 -7.24
C GLU A 514 -32.29 -17.94 -6.60
N ALA A 515 -31.08 -17.78 -7.12
CA ALA A 515 -29.86 -18.32 -6.54
C ALA A 515 -29.03 -17.18 -5.95
N PHE A 516 -28.61 -17.33 -4.69
CA PHE A 516 -27.66 -16.46 -4.03
C PHE A 516 -26.26 -17.09 -4.10
N LEU A 517 -25.27 -16.31 -4.52
CA LEU A 517 -23.92 -16.78 -4.81
C LEU A 517 -22.91 -15.97 -4.01
N SER A 518 -21.95 -16.64 -3.38
CA SER A 518 -20.86 -15.97 -2.65
C SER A 518 -19.50 -16.41 -3.15
N GLY A 519 -18.58 -15.46 -3.23
CA GLY A 519 -17.20 -15.65 -3.66
C GLY A 519 -16.23 -14.74 -2.91
N PRO A 520 -14.92 -14.90 -3.12
CA PRO A 520 -13.91 -14.08 -2.44
C PRO A 520 -14.08 -12.56 -2.64
N GLY A 521 -14.70 -12.14 -3.75
CA GLY A 521 -14.97 -10.73 -4.05
C GLY A 521 -16.36 -10.22 -3.67
N GLY A 522 -17.18 -11.01 -2.96
CA GLY A 522 -18.52 -10.60 -2.50
C GLY A 522 -19.63 -11.54 -2.93
N GLU A 523 -20.85 -11.02 -2.96
CA GLU A 523 -22.08 -11.77 -3.19
C GLU A 523 -22.80 -11.28 -4.45
N THR A 524 -23.57 -12.16 -5.09
CA THR A 524 -24.39 -11.84 -6.26
C THR A 524 -25.67 -12.66 -6.21
N LEU A 525 -26.79 -12.07 -6.61
CA LEU A 525 -28.09 -12.74 -6.71
C LEU A 525 -28.41 -12.97 -8.19
N SER A 526 -28.97 -14.12 -8.53
CA SER A 526 -29.41 -14.40 -9.90
C SER A 526 -30.64 -13.60 -10.29
N TYR A 527 -30.86 -13.43 -11.59
CA TYR A 527 -32.20 -13.07 -12.07
C TYR A 527 -33.21 -14.15 -11.66
N PRO A 528 -34.49 -13.79 -11.43
CA PRO A 528 -35.53 -14.74 -11.09
C PRO A 528 -35.79 -15.74 -12.21
N MET A 529 -36.17 -16.97 -11.86
CA MET A 529 -36.56 -18.03 -12.78
C MET A 529 -37.95 -18.55 -12.44
N VAL A 530 -38.83 -18.69 -13.43
CA VAL A 530 -40.19 -19.22 -13.22
C VAL A 530 -40.20 -20.71 -13.50
N VAL A 531 -40.67 -21.51 -12.55
CA VAL A 531 -40.96 -22.93 -12.75
C VAL A 531 -42.47 -23.12 -12.66
N GLY A 532 -43.03 -23.72 -13.70
CA GLY A 532 -44.46 -23.93 -13.87
C GLY A 532 -44.80 -25.37 -14.22
N VAL A 533 -46.05 -25.75 -13.96
CA VAL A 533 -46.53 -27.13 -14.12
C VAL A 533 -47.69 -27.14 -15.09
N VAL A 534 -47.69 -28.11 -16.00
CA VAL A 534 -48.86 -28.47 -16.81
C VAL A 534 -49.33 -29.88 -16.46
N PRO A 535 -50.64 -30.17 -16.40
CA PRO A 535 -51.14 -31.52 -16.19
C PRO A 535 -50.61 -32.50 -17.25
N ALA A 536 -50.57 -33.79 -16.90
CA ALA A 536 -50.26 -34.83 -17.89
C ALA A 536 -51.30 -34.85 -19.02
N ALA A 537 -50.91 -35.31 -20.21
CA ALA A 537 -51.82 -35.39 -21.35
C ALA A 537 -53.12 -36.13 -20.99
N GLY A 538 -54.26 -35.51 -21.31
CA GLY A 538 -55.59 -36.04 -20.97
C GLY A 538 -56.04 -35.83 -19.52
N GLN A 539 -55.23 -35.19 -18.67
CA GLN A 539 -55.62 -34.77 -17.33
C GLN A 539 -55.95 -33.28 -17.32
N ARG A 540 -56.97 -32.89 -16.55
CA ARG A 540 -57.34 -31.48 -16.37
C ARG A 540 -56.68 -30.83 -15.17
N THR A 541 -56.23 -31.64 -14.22
CA THR A 541 -55.69 -31.18 -12.94
C THR A 541 -54.43 -31.96 -12.56
N ALA A 542 -53.63 -31.38 -11.67
CA ALA A 542 -52.55 -32.06 -10.97
C ALA A 542 -52.45 -31.53 -9.53
N GLY A 543 -52.01 -32.38 -8.59
CA GLY A 543 -51.89 -32.02 -7.18
C GLY A 543 -53.22 -31.95 -6.43
N ALA A 544 -53.30 -31.08 -5.42
CA ALA A 544 -54.41 -31.04 -4.48
C ALA A 544 -55.58 -30.19 -5.02
N VAL A 545 -56.32 -30.76 -5.97
CA VAL A 545 -57.47 -30.13 -6.61
C VAL A 545 -58.71 -31.01 -6.47
N THR A 546 -59.81 -30.42 -6.00
CA THR A 546 -61.12 -31.08 -5.93
C THR A 546 -62.07 -30.44 -6.94
N THR A 547 -62.86 -31.26 -7.64
CA THR A 547 -64.02 -30.83 -8.42
C THR A 547 -65.24 -31.69 -8.09
N ARG A 548 -66.43 -31.28 -8.53
CA ARG A 548 -67.70 -31.99 -8.34
C ARG A 548 -68.47 -32.03 -9.67
N ALA A 549 -69.40 -32.97 -9.82
CA ALA A 549 -70.18 -33.09 -11.04
C ALA A 549 -71.03 -31.83 -11.31
N GLU A 550 -71.53 -31.16 -10.25
CA GLU A 550 -72.25 -29.89 -10.37
C GLU A 550 -71.35 -28.67 -10.62
N TRP A 551 -70.03 -28.87 -10.67
CA TRP A 551 -69.03 -27.82 -10.86
C TRP A 551 -68.43 -27.81 -12.26
N THR A 552 -68.80 -28.76 -13.11
CA THR A 552 -68.34 -28.85 -14.49
C THR A 552 -69.40 -28.31 -15.44
N ASP A 553 -68.98 -27.68 -16.54
CA ASP A 553 -69.86 -27.18 -17.60
C ASP A 553 -70.98 -26.24 -17.10
N ILE A 554 -70.67 -25.35 -16.15
CA ILE A 554 -71.66 -24.41 -15.60
C ILE A 554 -71.98 -23.34 -16.65
N HIS A 555 -73.18 -23.40 -17.23
CA HIS A 555 -73.68 -22.40 -18.17
C HIS A 555 -74.09 -21.12 -17.43
N HIS A 556 -73.40 -20.01 -17.71
CA HIS A 556 -73.71 -18.71 -17.13
C HIS A 556 -74.59 -17.85 -18.07
N PRO A 557 -75.47 -16.97 -17.56
CA PRO A 557 -76.33 -16.11 -18.38
C PRO A 557 -75.61 -15.19 -19.38
N ASN A 558 -74.30 -14.97 -19.22
CA ASN A 558 -73.48 -14.21 -20.18
C ASN A 558 -73.03 -15.06 -21.39
N GLY A 559 -73.41 -16.34 -21.46
CA GLY A 559 -73.06 -17.27 -22.53
C GLY A 559 -71.76 -18.04 -22.33
N ALA A 560 -70.99 -17.76 -21.27
CA ALA A 560 -69.78 -18.50 -20.96
C ALA A 560 -70.09 -19.82 -20.21
N VAL A 561 -69.23 -20.81 -20.41
CA VAL A 561 -69.25 -22.10 -19.73
C VAL A 561 -68.07 -22.16 -18.77
N TYR A 562 -68.33 -22.47 -17.50
CA TYR A 562 -67.34 -22.46 -16.44
C TYR A 562 -67.13 -23.84 -15.82
N ASP A 563 -65.87 -24.17 -15.56
CA ASP A 563 -65.48 -25.25 -14.67
C ASP A 563 -64.92 -24.70 -13.37
N GLN A 564 -65.46 -25.19 -12.25
CA GLN A 564 -65.06 -24.82 -10.91
C GLN A 564 -64.19 -25.91 -10.27
N PHE A 565 -63.02 -25.48 -9.82
CA PHE A 565 -62.07 -26.24 -9.03
C PHE A 565 -61.92 -25.63 -7.64
N LEU A 566 -61.65 -26.47 -6.65
CA LEU A 566 -61.34 -26.05 -5.29
C LEU A 566 -59.93 -26.51 -4.95
N LEU A 567 -59.10 -25.58 -4.49
CA LEU A 567 -57.78 -25.94 -3.96
C LEU A 567 -57.98 -26.68 -2.63
N SER A 568 -57.56 -27.95 -2.58
CA SER A 568 -57.78 -28.84 -1.43
C SER A 568 -56.52 -29.12 -0.61
N GLY A 569 -55.40 -28.47 -0.95
CA GLY A 569 -54.13 -28.57 -0.23
C GLY A 569 -53.22 -27.37 -0.53
N ALA A 570 -51.91 -27.53 -0.31
CA ALA A 570 -50.95 -26.44 -0.44
C ALA A 570 -50.75 -25.96 -1.89
N ALA A 571 -50.87 -26.85 -2.88
CA ALA A 571 -50.67 -26.51 -4.27
C ALA A 571 -51.50 -27.39 -5.21
N GLY A 572 -52.01 -26.78 -6.28
CA GLY A 572 -52.86 -27.44 -7.27
C GLY A 572 -52.74 -26.77 -8.63
N THR A 573 -52.80 -27.57 -9.69
CA THR A 573 -52.76 -27.11 -11.09
C THR A 573 -54.05 -27.49 -11.80
N PHE A 574 -54.55 -26.61 -12.66
CA PHE A 574 -55.73 -26.85 -13.48
C PHE A 574 -55.61 -26.22 -14.88
N THR A 575 -56.38 -26.74 -15.84
CA THR A 575 -56.49 -26.22 -17.21
C THR A 575 -57.95 -26.00 -17.60
N ALA A 576 -58.18 -25.05 -18.51
CA ALA A 576 -59.46 -24.88 -19.16
C ALA A 576 -59.69 -25.95 -20.23
N ASP A 577 -60.95 -26.35 -20.41
CA ASP A 577 -61.37 -27.05 -21.62
C ASP A 577 -61.46 -26.05 -22.79
N PRO A 578 -61.35 -26.50 -24.05
CA PRO A 578 -61.46 -25.62 -25.20
C PRO A 578 -62.74 -24.79 -25.16
N GLU A 579 -62.61 -23.48 -25.41
CA GLU A 579 -63.71 -22.51 -25.41
C GLU A 579 -64.44 -22.31 -24.06
N GLN A 580 -63.92 -22.90 -22.97
CA GLN A 580 -64.45 -22.73 -21.62
C GLN A 580 -63.54 -21.87 -20.73
N ILE A 581 -64.07 -21.50 -19.57
CA ILE A 581 -63.33 -20.83 -18.49
C ILE A 581 -63.16 -21.80 -17.34
N ALA A 582 -61.93 -22.08 -16.94
CA ALA A 582 -61.67 -22.79 -15.71
C ALA A 582 -61.31 -21.83 -14.58
N ARG A 583 -61.75 -22.15 -13.37
CA ARG A 583 -61.43 -21.36 -12.19
C ARG A 583 -61.11 -22.19 -10.96
N MET A 584 -60.20 -21.69 -10.14
CA MET A 584 -59.88 -22.27 -8.84
C MET A 584 -60.08 -21.27 -7.72
N SER A 585 -60.67 -21.73 -6.62
CA SER A 585 -60.98 -20.88 -5.45
C SER A 585 -60.17 -21.29 -4.21
N TYR A 586 -59.73 -20.29 -3.43
CA TYR A 586 -59.10 -20.43 -2.11
C TYR A 586 -59.39 -19.19 -1.24
N LEU A 587 -58.96 -19.16 0.03
CA LEU A 587 -59.03 -17.97 0.89
C LEU A 587 -57.67 -17.27 0.96
N ASP A 588 -57.63 -15.96 0.78
CA ASP A 588 -56.42 -15.20 1.12
C ASP A 588 -56.28 -14.98 2.64
N GLU A 589 -55.18 -14.33 3.04
CA GLU A 589 -54.86 -14.07 4.45
C GLU A 589 -55.91 -13.23 5.18
N ASP A 590 -56.66 -12.39 4.45
CA ASP A 590 -57.74 -11.56 4.97
C ASP A 590 -59.09 -12.28 5.02
N ASN A 591 -59.15 -13.57 4.63
CA ASN A 591 -60.36 -14.39 4.51
C ASN A 591 -61.27 -14.00 3.34
N SER A 592 -60.73 -13.36 2.31
CA SER A 592 -61.41 -13.18 1.04
C SER A 592 -61.36 -14.45 0.22
N ILE A 593 -62.48 -14.89 -0.35
CA ILE A 593 -62.45 -15.91 -1.39
C ILE A 593 -61.79 -15.28 -2.61
N VAL A 594 -60.62 -15.81 -2.98
CA VAL A 594 -59.90 -15.46 -4.20
C VAL A 594 -60.19 -16.51 -5.25
N GLN A 595 -60.43 -16.05 -6.47
CA GLN A 595 -60.64 -16.89 -7.63
C GLN A 595 -59.59 -16.56 -8.68
N VAL A 596 -58.96 -17.62 -9.17
CA VAL A 596 -57.95 -17.57 -10.22
C VAL A 596 -58.56 -18.25 -11.44
N GLU A 597 -58.60 -17.54 -12.56
CA GLU A 597 -59.34 -17.91 -13.76
C GLU A 597 -58.45 -17.91 -14.99
N MET A 598 -58.72 -18.86 -15.90
CA MET A 598 -58.22 -18.80 -17.25
C MET A 598 -59.19 -19.32 -18.30
N SER A 599 -58.99 -18.86 -19.52
CA SER A 599 -59.45 -19.49 -20.76
C SER A 599 -58.29 -19.57 -21.75
N GLY A 600 -58.42 -20.40 -22.78
CA GLY A 600 -57.38 -20.62 -23.79
C GLY A 600 -56.30 -21.60 -23.34
N ALA A 601 -55.16 -21.57 -24.02
CA ALA A 601 -54.08 -22.54 -23.81
C ALA A 601 -53.34 -22.38 -22.47
N GLY A 602 -52.75 -23.47 -21.99
CA GLY A 602 -51.88 -23.50 -20.81
C GLY A 602 -52.56 -24.04 -19.56
N ALA A 603 -51.89 -23.91 -18.42
CA ALA A 603 -52.41 -24.32 -17.12
C ALA A 603 -52.00 -23.34 -16.03
N ILE A 604 -52.84 -23.18 -15.01
CA ILE A 604 -52.55 -22.38 -13.83
C ILE A 604 -52.22 -23.29 -12.66
N THR A 605 -51.11 -23.00 -12.00
CA THR A 605 -50.76 -23.54 -10.68
C THR A 605 -50.97 -22.48 -9.61
N VAL A 606 -51.74 -22.82 -8.58
CA VAL A 606 -51.86 -22.03 -7.35
C VAL A 606 -51.00 -22.67 -6.29
N VAL A 607 -50.07 -21.91 -5.69
CA VAL A 607 -49.19 -22.36 -4.60
C VAL A 607 -49.39 -21.46 -3.39
N LEU A 608 -49.86 -22.01 -2.27
CA LEU A 608 -50.04 -21.27 -1.03
C LEU A 608 -48.77 -21.30 -0.17
N GLU A 609 -48.35 -20.13 0.25
CA GLU A 609 -47.38 -19.94 1.31
C GLU A 609 -48.08 -20.05 2.68
N SER A 610 -47.47 -20.79 3.60
CA SER A 610 -48.01 -21.08 4.94
C SER A 610 -49.49 -21.53 4.92
N PRO A 611 -49.84 -22.56 4.13
CA PRO A 611 -51.22 -22.98 3.95
C PRO A 611 -51.85 -23.42 5.27
N SER A 612 -53.09 -23.00 5.49
CA SER A 612 -53.93 -23.40 6.63
C SER A 612 -55.33 -23.78 6.16
N GLY A 613 -56.08 -24.53 6.97
CA GLY A 613 -57.39 -25.07 6.59
C GLY A 613 -57.34 -26.55 6.18
N PRO A 614 -58.40 -27.08 5.55
CA PRO A 614 -59.55 -26.35 4.98
C PRO A 614 -60.46 -25.74 6.05
N MET A 615 -61.04 -24.57 5.79
CA MET A 615 -61.91 -23.84 6.74
C MET A 615 -63.13 -23.19 6.07
N ALA A 616 -64.18 -22.96 6.84
CA ALA A 616 -65.39 -22.31 6.34
C ALA A 616 -65.13 -20.83 5.98
N PRO A 617 -65.72 -20.30 4.89
CA PRO A 617 -65.53 -18.92 4.46
C PRO A 617 -66.35 -17.96 5.35
N ALA A 618 -65.76 -17.49 6.45
CA ALA A 618 -66.47 -16.76 7.51
C ALA A 618 -67.28 -15.53 7.04
N PHE A 619 -66.87 -14.92 5.92
CA PHE A 619 -67.45 -13.69 5.37
C PHE A 619 -68.56 -13.93 4.34
N TYR A 620 -68.84 -15.20 4.02
CA TYR A 620 -69.70 -15.58 2.91
C TYR A 620 -70.85 -16.47 3.35
N ASN A 621 -72.00 -16.28 2.71
CA ASN A 621 -73.21 -17.09 2.84
C ASN A 621 -73.05 -18.40 2.06
N GLN A 622 -72.06 -19.21 2.42
CA GLN A 622 -71.77 -20.47 1.77
C GLN A 622 -71.62 -21.60 2.80
N SER A 623 -72.53 -22.56 2.76
CA SER A 623 -72.50 -23.75 3.60
C SER A 623 -71.93 -24.94 2.82
N GLY A 624 -71.24 -25.85 3.53
CA GLY A 624 -70.77 -27.12 2.97
C GLY A 624 -69.50 -27.07 2.10
N ILE A 625 -68.90 -25.89 1.91
CA ILE A 625 -67.61 -25.72 1.21
C ILE A 625 -66.57 -25.22 2.22
N GLN A 626 -65.39 -25.83 2.21
CA GLN A 626 -64.24 -25.40 3.02
C GLN A 626 -63.06 -25.11 2.11
N TYR A 627 -62.31 -24.04 2.40
CA TYR A 627 -61.24 -23.54 1.57
C TYR A 627 -59.90 -23.65 2.28
N MET A 628 -58.85 -23.93 1.51
CA MET A 628 -57.49 -23.68 1.96
C MET A 628 -57.26 -22.17 2.02
N LYS A 629 -56.52 -21.72 3.05
CA LYS A 629 -56.18 -20.33 3.31
C LYS A 629 -54.67 -20.14 3.20
N GLY A 630 -54.23 -19.07 2.54
CA GLY A 630 -52.83 -18.66 2.49
C GLY A 630 -52.60 -17.55 1.47
N LYS A 631 -51.36 -17.03 1.44
CA LYS A 631 -50.93 -16.09 0.40
C LYS A 631 -50.43 -16.87 -0.80
N ALA A 632 -50.97 -16.60 -1.99
CA ALA A 632 -50.69 -17.41 -3.16
C ALA A 632 -49.62 -16.81 -4.07
N THR A 633 -48.70 -17.66 -4.54
CA THR A 633 -47.95 -17.45 -5.78
C THR A 633 -48.68 -18.20 -6.90
N ILE A 634 -48.97 -17.51 -8.00
CA ILE A 634 -49.75 -18.04 -9.13
C ILE A 634 -48.85 -18.21 -10.34
N ILE A 635 -48.76 -19.41 -10.92
CA ILE A 635 -47.94 -19.65 -12.11
C ILE A 635 -48.81 -20.06 -13.29
N LEU A 636 -48.83 -19.28 -14.36
CA LEU A 636 -49.46 -19.63 -15.63
C LEU A 636 -48.40 -20.19 -16.58
N SER A 637 -48.59 -21.43 -17.02
CA SER A 637 -47.63 -22.20 -17.81
C SER A 637 -48.18 -22.59 -19.17
N GLY A 638 -47.41 -22.37 -20.24
CA GLY A 638 -47.81 -22.78 -21.59
C GLY A 638 -48.89 -21.88 -22.21
N ALA A 639 -48.96 -20.62 -21.79
CA ALA A 639 -49.90 -19.65 -22.35
C ALA A 639 -49.56 -19.29 -23.80
N ASP A 640 -50.54 -18.76 -24.52
CA ASP A 640 -50.35 -18.14 -25.83
C ASP A 640 -51.30 -16.94 -26.02
N ALA A 641 -51.36 -16.40 -27.24
CA ALA A 641 -52.20 -15.26 -27.58
C ALA A 641 -53.71 -15.48 -27.39
N THR A 642 -54.17 -16.72 -27.21
CA THR A 642 -55.57 -17.06 -26.88
C THR A 642 -55.84 -17.03 -25.38
N THR A 643 -54.78 -17.11 -24.57
CA THR A 643 -54.90 -17.28 -23.12
C THR A 643 -55.27 -15.98 -22.43
N HIS A 644 -56.35 -16.00 -21.66
CA HIS A 644 -56.76 -14.89 -20.78
C HIS A 644 -56.61 -15.31 -19.33
N PHE A 645 -56.11 -14.40 -18.50
CA PHE A 645 -55.77 -14.68 -17.10
C PHE A 645 -56.35 -13.64 -16.17
N THR A 646 -57.06 -14.09 -15.13
CA THR A 646 -57.78 -13.23 -14.19
C THR A 646 -57.55 -13.71 -12.76
N ILE A 647 -57.30 -12.77 -11.85
CA ILE A 647 -57.29 -12.99 -10.41
C ILE A 647 -58.22 -11.94 -9.82
N TYR A 648 -59.15 -12.38 -8.99
CA TYR A 648 -60.06 -11.46 -8.30
C TYR A 648 -60.60 -12.05 -7.02
N SER A 649 -61.09 -11.18 -6.16
CA SER A 649 -61.80 -11.56 -4.94
C SER A 649 -63.31 -11.58 -5.16
N VAL A 650 -64.02 -12.45 -4.45
CA VAL A 650 -65.49 -12.57 -4.55
C VAL A 650 -66.15 -11.55 -3.65
N GLY A 651 -67.11 -10.77 -4.17
CA GLY A 651 -67.86 -9.77 -3.39
C GLY A 651 -69.23 -9.47 -3.99
N THR A 652 -69.94 -8.48 -3.44
CA THR A 652 -71.30 -8.11 -3.86
C THR A 652 -71.41 -7.66 -5.32
N ALA A 653 -70.37 -7.05 -5.88
CA ALA A 653 -70.36 -6.61 -7.27
C ALA A 653 -70.12 -7.77 -8.24
N THR A 654 -69.40 -8.81 -7.80
CA THR A 654 -69.09 -9.99 -8.62
C THR A 654 -70.10 -11.13 -8.44
N ASN A 655 -70.77 -11.22 -7.28
CA ASN A 655 -71.82 -12.20 -7.01
C ASN A 655 -72.84 -11.65 -5.98
N PRO A 656 -73.96 -11.05 -6.46
CA PRO A 656 -74.97 -10.44 -5.59
C PRO A 656 -75.67 -11.47 -4.69
N GLY A 657 -75.29 -11.53 -3.41
CA GLY A 657 -75.91 -12.41 -2.39
C GLY A 657 -74.95 -13.36 -1.68
N VAL A 658 -73.70 -13.49 -2.15
CA VAL A 658 -72.73 -14.43 -1.57
C VAL A 658 -72.05 -13.91 -0.30
N THR A 659 -72.01 -12.60 -0.07
CA THR A 659 -71.36 -12.01 1.11
C THR A 659 -72.34 -11.81 2.26
N ARG A 660 -71.85 -11.92 3.49
CA ARG A 660 -72.62 -11.63 4.71
C ARG A 660 -72.69 -10.12 4.95
N PRO A 661 -73.89 -9.49 5.01
CA PRO A 661 -74.02 -8.05 5.18
C PRO A 661 -73.47 -7.51 6.52
N GLU A 662 -73.36 -8.37 7.53
CA GLU A 662 -72.82 -8.04 8.86
C GLU A 662 -71.29 -8.01 8.96
N VAL A 663 -70.57 -8.35 7.87
CA VAL A 663 -69.11 -8.41 7.87
C VAL A 663 -68.51 -7.35 6.94
N ILE A 664 -67.51 -6.62 7.42
CA ILE A 664 -66.76 -5.67 6.59
C ILE A 664 -65.78 -6.46 5.73
N TYR A 665 -66.04 -6.44 4.43
CA TYR A 665 -65.23 -7.13 3.44
C TYR A 665 -64.13 -6.21 2.86
N ALA A 666 -62.93 -6.72 2.65
CA ALA A 666 -61.78 -5.92 2.17
C ALA A 666 -61.92 -5.51 0.70
N GLY A 667 -62.50 -6.36 -0.17
CA GLY A 667 -62.74 -6.01 -1.58
C GLY A 667 -61.63 -6.43 -2.56
N TRP A 668 -60.48 -6.87 -2.04
CA TRP A 668 -59.26 -7.09 -2.81
C TRP A 668 -58.78 -8.54 -2.68
N ALA A 669 -58.25 -9.10 -3.77
CA ALA A 669 -57.55 -10.37 -3.74
C ALA A 669 -56.09 -10.13 -3.39
N ASN A 670 -55.61 -10.70 -2.28
CA ASN A 670 -54.21 -10.61 -1.91
C ASN A 670 -53.42 -11.83 -2.38
N VAL A 671 -52.39 -11.59 -3.20
CA VAL A 671 -51.47 -12.60 -3.74
C VAL A 671 -50.03 -12.13 -3.54
N ALA A 672 -49.07 -13.06 -3.48
CA ALA A 672 -47.65 -12.73 -3.45
C ALA A 672 -47.18 -12.27 -4.84
N ALA A 673 -47.25 -13.16 -5.82
CA ALA A 673 -46.71 -12.93 -7.15
C ALA A 673 -47.45 -13.75 -8.22
N ALA A 674 -47.30 -13.33 -9.47
CA ALA A 674 -47.69 -14.09 -10.65
C ALA A 674 -46.50 -14.33 -11.58
N GLY A 675 -46.19 -15.60 -11.84
CA GLY A 675 -45.23 -16.02 -12.86
C GLY A 675 -45.95 -16.43 -14.14
N ILE A 676 -45.51 -15.96 -15.31
CA ILE A 676 -46.16 -16.31 -16.59
C ILE A 676 -45.13 -16.84 -17.60
N ILE A 677 -45.42 -18.02 -18.14
CA ILE A 677 -44.64 -18.69 -19.18
C ILE A 677 -45.51 -18.83 -20.43
N SER A 678 -45.22 -18.01 -21.44
CA SER A 678 -45.85 -18.12 -22.76
C SER A 678 -44.99 -18.96 -23.70
N ALA A 679 -45.62 -19.92 -24.38
CA ALA A 679 -44.97 -20.75 -25.39
C ALA A 679 -44.72 -19.98 -26.71
N SER A 680 -45.47 -18.90 -26.96
CA SER A 680 -45.44 -18.14 -28.22
C SER A 680 -44.89 -16.72 -28.09
N GLY A 681 -44.68 -16.25 -26.86
CA GLY A 681 -44.43 -14.84 -26.55
C GLY A 681 -45.69 -13.97 -26.46
N GLY A 682 -46.84 -14.50 -26.90
CA GLY A 682 -48.13 -13.83 -26.81
C GLY A 682 -48.93 -14.20 -25.55
N LEU A 683 -49.81 -13.30 -25.13
CA LEU A 683 -50.87 -13.53 -24.16
C LEU A 683 -52.15 -12.79 -24.61
N GLY A 684 -53.33 -13.36 -24.44
CA GLY A 684 -54.59 -12.71 -24.82
C GLY A 684 -54.93 -11.52 -23.91
N GLY A 685 -54.87 -11.72 -22.60
CA GLY A 685 -55.16 -10.66 -21.63
C GLY A 685 -54.84 -10.98 -20.18
N ILE A 686 -54.60 -9.93 -19.39
CA ILE A 686 -54.48 -9.98 -17.94
C ILE A 686 -55.52 -9.04 -17.35
N HIS A 687 -56.49 -9.58 -16.63
CA HIS A 687 -57.62 -8.81 -16.09
C HIS A 687 -57.70 -8.98 -14.57
N GLN A 688 -57.06 -8.09 -13.81
CA GLN A 688 -56.88 -8.25 -12.37
C GLN A 688 -57.08 -6.93 -11.62
N GLY A 689 -58.13 -6.19 -12.00
CA GLY A 689 -58.40 -4.83 -11.51
C GLY A 689 -58.61 -4.71 -10.00
N ASN A 690 -58.81 -5.83 -9.29
CA ASN A 690 -58.89 -5.92 -7.83
C ASN A 690 -57.91 -6.93 -7.21
N ALA A 691 -56.83 -7.29 -7.91
CA ALA A 691 -55.75 -8.10 -7.34
C ALA A 691 -54.61 -7.21 -6.84
N ASN A 692 -54.32 -7.31 -5.54
CA ASN A 692 -53.22 -6.65 -4.87
C ASN A 692 -52.07 -7.62 -4.65
N TYR A 693 -50.94 -7.35 -5.29
CA TYR A 693 -49.71 -8.10 -5.10
C TYR A 693 -48.94 -7.54 -3.91
N ASN A 694 -48.66 -8.36 -2.90
CA ASN A 694 -47.87 -7.95 -1.76
C ASN A 694 -47.04 -9.06 -1.12
N ALA A 695 -45.80 -8.74 -0.75
CA ALA A 695 -44.91 -9.64 -0.04
C ALA A 695 -43.95 -8.89 0.90
N ALA A 696 -43.37 -9.62 1.86
CA ALA A 696 -42.33 -9.14 2.78
C ALA A 696 -40.93 -9.71 2.49
N VAL A 697 -40.87 -10.77 1.67
CA VAL A 697 -39.66 -11.42 1.16
C VAL A 697 -39.92 -11.88 -0.27
N GLY A 698 -38.86 -12.05 -1.07
CA GLY A 698 -38.97 -12.56 -2.43
C GLY A 698 -39.63 -11.60 -3.42
N LEU A 699 -40.09 -12.11 -4.55
CA LEU A 699 -40.72 -11.29 -5.59
C LEU A 699 -42.20 -11.02 -5.27
N THR A 700 -42.65 -9.81 -5.59
CA THR A 700 -44.07 -9.44 -5.61
C THR A 700 -44.44 -8.75 -6.92
N GLY A 701 -45.64 -9.01 -7.44
CA GLY A 701 -46.11 -8.49 -8.72
C GLY A 701 -46.07 -9.52 -9.85
N ILE A 702 -45.89 -9.06 -11.10
CA ILE A 702 -45.91 -9.91 -12.29
C ILE A 702 -44.48 -10.13 -12.80
N TYR A 703 -44.10 -11.39 -12.95
CA TYR A 703 -42.86 -11.82 -13.57
C TYR A 703 -43.14 -12.76 -14.76
N ALA A 704 -43.13 -12.20 -15.96
CA ALA A 704 -43.53 -12.84 -17.21
C ALA A 704 -42.39 -12.76 -18.26
N PRO A 705 -41.21 -13.35 -18.01
CA PRO A 705 -39.99 -13.12 -18.79
C PRO A 705 -40.07 -13.61 -20.25
N THR A 706 -41.10 -14.38 -20.60
CA THR A 706 -41.33 -14.90 -21.95
C THR A 706 -42.41 -14.14 -22.72
N VAL A 707 -43.22 -13.29 -22.05
CA VAL A 707 -44.36 -12.59 -22.69
C VAL A 707 -43.87 -11.26 -23.25
N THR A 708 -43.91 -11.09 -24.57
CA THR A 708 -43.50 -9.85 -25.24
C THR A 708 -44.69 -8.99 -25.71
N THR A 709 -45.85 -9.62 -25.88
CA THR A 709 -47.07 -8.94 -26.37
C THR A 709 -48.31 -9.44 -25.64
N ILE A 710 -49.22 -8.53 -25.33
CA ILE A 710 -50.55 -8.87 -24.81
C ILE A 710 -51.60 -8.26 -25.73
N GLY A 711 -52.62 -9.03 -26.10
CA GLY A 711 -53.71 -8.58 -26.99
C GLY A 711 -54.57 -7.48 -26.37
N SER A 712 -54.65 -7.43 -25.04
CA SER A 712 -55.34 -6.40 -24.27
C SER A 712 -54.42 -5.75 -23.24
N LEU A 713 -54.83 -4.59 -22.72
CA LEU A 713 -54.15 -3.89 -21.63
C LEU A 713 -54.13 -4.79 -20.38
N ALA A 714 -52.94 -5.07 -19.83
CA ALA A 714 -52.83 -5.82 -18.59
C ALA A 714 -53.30 -4.93 -17.42
N VAL A 715 -54.27 -5.37 -16.64
CA VAL A 715 -54.83 -4.58 -15.53
C VAL A 715 -54.49 -5.24 -14.20
N VAL A 716 -53.90 -4.48 -13.28
CA VAL A 716 -53.64 -4.89 -11.88
C VAL A 716 -54.08 -3.79 -10.92
N HIS A 717 -54.47 -4.11 -9.68
CA HIS A 717 -54.75 -3.05 -8.70
C HIS A 717 -53.45 -2.38 -8.24
N GLY A 718 -52.53 -3.15 -7.66
CA GLY A 718 -51.28 -2.63 -7.10
C GLY A 718 -50.24 -3.70 -6.85
N VAL A 719 -48.98 -3.26 -6.73
CA VAL A 719 -47.81 -4.07 -6.36
C VAL A 719 -47.12 -3.37 -5.19
N THR A 720 -46.97 -4.06 -4.07
CA THR A 720 -46.43 -3.50 -2.83
C THR A 720 -45.37 -4.43 -2.24
N ALA A 721 -44.13 -3.96 -2.13
CA ALA A 721 -43.04 -4.65 -1.48
C ALA A 721 -42.75 -4.04 -0.10
N SER A 722 -42.59 -4.92 0.89
CA SER A 722 -42.19 -4.57 2.24
C SER A 722 -41.00 -5.44 2.66
N GLY A 723 -40.32 -5.10 3.75
CA GLY A 723 -39.16 -5.87 4.21
C GLY A 723 -38.12 -6.06 3.10
N ALA A 724 -37.74 -7.31 2.85
CA ALA A 724 -36.77 -7.70 1.83
C ALA A 724 -37.40 -8.11 0.49
N ALA A 725 -38.70 -7.86 0.28
CA ALA A 725 -39.34 -8.15 -0.99
C ALA A 725 -38.89 -7.21 -2.10
N ALA A 726 -38.94 -7.69 -3.34
CA ALA A 726 -38.63 -6.95 -4.54
C ALA A 726 -39.87 -6.84 -5.45
N PRO A 727 -40.32 -5.63 -5.81
CA PRO A 727 -41.52 -5.44 -6.64
C PRO A 727 -41.18 -5.50 -8.14
N TYR A 728 -41.98 -6.24 -8.91
CA TYR A 728 -41.79 -6.46 -10.34
C TYR A 728 -43.06 -6.22 -11.17
N LEU A 729 -42.87 -5.57 -12.31
CA LEU A 729 -43.77 -5.57 -13.47
C LEU A 729 -42.93 -5.91 -14.70
N TYR A 730 -42.58 -7.19 -14.80
CA TYR A 730 -41.55 -7.67 -15.72
C TYR A 730 -42.15 -8.50 -16.83
N PHE A 731 -41.94 -8.06 -18.06
CA PHE A 731 -42.31 -8.77 -19.28
C PHE A 731 -41.04 -9.05 -20.09
N GLY A 732 -41.16 -9.89 -21.11
CA GLY A 732 -40.05 -10.27 -21.99
C GLY A 732 -39.33 -9.04 -22.55
N PRO A 733 -37.98 -8.95 -22.43
CA PRO A 733 -37.21 -7.82 -22.96
C PRO A 733 -37.51 -7.57 -24.45
N GLY A 734 -37.65 -6.29 -24.81
CA GLY A 734 -38.05 -5.89 -26.18
C GLY A 734 -39.56 -6.00 -26.45
N GLY A 735 -40.36 -6.41 -25.46
CA GLY A 735 -41.82 -6.38 -25.53
C GLY A 735 -42.42 -4.96 -25.55
N THR A 736 -43.71 -4.89 -25.87
CA THR A 736 -44.47 -3.63 -25.94
C THR A 736 -45.73 -3.68 -25.07
N VAL A 737 -45.62 -4.33 -23.91
CA VAL A 737 -46.77 -4.57 -23.03
C VAL A 737 -47.23 -3.27 -22.39
N LYS A 738 -48.54 -3.03 -22.39
CA LYS A 738 -49.14 -1.93 -21.64
C LYS A 738 -49.77 -2.47 -20.36
N VAL A 739 -49.49 -1.81 -19.25
CA VAL A 739 -50.05 -2.16 -17.93
C VAL A 739 -50.87 -0.99 -17.40
N LYS A 740 -52.03 -1.27 -16.83
CA LYS A 740 -52.83 -0.31 -16.06
C LYS A 740 -52.77 -0.67 -14.58
N ILE A 741 -52.42 0.31 -13.77
CA ILE A 741 -52.54 0.28 -12.31
C ILE A 741 -53.88 0.89 -11.95
N ALA A 742 -54.79 0.07 -11.43
CA ALA A 742 -56.19 0.40 -11.20
C ALA A 742 -56.43 0.82 -9.75
N GLY A 743 -56.16 2.09 -9.42
CA GLY A 743 -56.50 2.71 -8.15
C GLY A 743 -55.45 2.64 -7.05
N SER A 744 -54.20 2.30 -7.40
CA SER A 744 -53.04 2.28 -6.49
C SER A 744 -51.95 3.27 -6.93
N ALA A 745 -51.16 3.76 -5.98
CA ALA A 745 -50.00 4.62 -6.21
C ALA A 745 -48.68 3.83 -6.44
N LEU A 746 -48.70 2.49 -6.39
CA LEU A 746 -47.49 1.66 -6.35
C LEU A 746 -46.50 2.08 -5.24
N ALA A 747 -46.99 2.52 -4.08
CA ALA A 747 -46.13 2.90 -2.97
C ALA A 747 -45.35 1.68 -2.44
N GLN A 748 -44.05 1.83 -2.20
CA GLN A 748 -43.18 0.76 -1.70
C GLN A 748 -42.73 1.08 -0.26
N PRO A 749 -43.33 0.46 0.77
CA PRO A 749 -42.93 0.65 2.17
C PRO A 749 -41.43 0.43 2.44
N ASN A 750 -40.78 -0.45 1.70
CA ASN A 750 -39.34 -0.69 1.83
C ASN A 750 -38.47 0.23 0.94
N SER A 751 -39.08 1.23 0.28
CA SER A 751 -38.42 2.15 -0.65
C SER A 751 -37.73 1.48 -1.85
N ALA A 752 -38.05 0.22 -2.15
CA ALA A 752 -37.55 -0.44 -3.35
C ALA A 752 -38.11 0.24 -4.61
N SER A 753 -37.32 0.26 -5.68
CA SER A 753 -37.85 0.58 -7.00
C SER A 753 -38.56 -0.63 -7.61
N VAL A 754 -39.58 -0.39 -8.42
CA VAL A 754 -40.30 -1.44 -9.16
C VAL A 754 -39.48 -1.78 -10.39
N ALA A 755 -38.99 -3.03 -10.45
CA ALA A 755 -38.25 -3.53 -11.59
C ALA A 755 -39.19 -3.74 -12.78
N VAL A 756 -38.85 -3.12 -13.92
CA VAL A 756 -39.66 -3.14 -15.15
C VAL A 756 -38.84 -3.61 -16.35
N SER A 757 -39.48 -4.38 -17.23
CA SER A 757 -38.93 -4.76 -18.55
C SER A 757 -40.06 -5.09 -19.52
N GLY A 758 -39.82 -4.91 -20.82
CA GLY A 758 -40.81 -5.23 -21.87
C GLY A 758 -42.07 -4.38 -21.88
N LEU A 759 -42.06 -3.22 -21.20
CA LEU A 759 -43.20 -2.31 -21.10
C LEU A 759 -43.13 -1.18 -22.13
N ALA A 760 -44.26 -0.88 -22.76
CA ALA A 760 -44.46 0.33 -23.55
C ALA A 760 -45.09 1.47 -22.73
N GLU A 761 -45.91 1.14 -21.72
CA GLU A 761 -46.69 2.12 -20.98
C GLU A 761 -47.14 1.55 -19.62
N VAL A 762 -47.13 2.39 -18.58
CA VAL A 762 -47.76 2.14 -17.27
C VAL A 762 -48.83 3.22 -17.03
N GLN A 763 -50.10 2.85 -17.21
CA GLN A 763 -51.23 3.74 -17.08
C GLN A 763 -51.74 3.78 -15.62
N MET A 764 -51.66 4.93 -14.97
CA MET A 764 -52.27 5.17 -13.67
C MET A 764 -53.74 5.55 -13.86
N GLY A 765 -54.66 4.74 -13.38
CA GLY A 765 -56.10 4.94 -13.62
C GLY A 765 -56.99 4.50 -12.48
N ALA A 766 -58.27 4.86 -12.53
CA ALA A 766 -59.24 4.43 -11.54
C ALA A 766 -59.52 2.92 -11.62
N GLY A 767 -59.82 2.34 -10.46
CA GLY A 767 -60.20 0.94 -10.28
C GLY A 767 -61.45 0.80 -9.42
N GLN A 768 -61.81 -0.44 -9.11
CA GLN A 768 -62.94 -0.80 -8.28
C GLN A 768 -62.66 -2.14 -7.60
N ASP A 769 -63.09 -2.29 -6.36
CA ASP A 769 -62.98 -3.54 -5.63
C ASP A 769 -64.17 -4.48 -5.90
N SER A 770 -64.16 -5.70 -5.38
CA SER A 770 -65.26 -6.66 -5.63
C SER A 770 -66.56 -6.36 -4.89
N CYS A 771 -66.60 -5.34 -4.04
CA CYS A 771 -67.84 -4.82 -3.45
C CYS A 771 -68.43 -3.64 -4.23
N GLY A 772 -67.75 -3.21 -5.29
CA GLY A 772 -68.19 -2.08 -6.10
C GLY A 772 -67.71 -0.72 -5.58
N ARG A 773 -66.84 -0.68 -4.58
CA ARG A 773 -66.29 0.58 -4.05
C ARG A 773 -65.22 1.10 -5.01
N ALA A 774 -65.36 2.35 -5.43
CA ALA A 774 -64.44 2.99 -6.36
C ALA A 774 -63.07 3.26 -5.71
N ALA A 775 -62.00 3.00 -6.45
CA ALA A 775 -60.64 3.41 -6.11
C ALA A 775 -60.17 4.46 -7.11
N ALA A 776 -59.97 5.70 -6.66
CA ALA A 776 -59.56 6.80 -7.51
C ALA A 776 -58.16 6.55 -8.11
N ALA A 777 -57.90 7.08 -9.31
CA ALA A 777 -56.56 7.09 -9.88
C ALA A 777 -55.61 7.85 -8.93
N GLN A 778 -54.40 7.34 -8.73
CA GLN A 778 -53.40 7.95 -7.87
C GLN A 778 -52.12 8.22 -8.64
N ALA A 779 -51.41 9.29 -8.26
CA ALA A 779 -50.06 9.55 -8.75
C ALA A 779 -49.11 8.45 -8.28
N ILE A 780 -48.15 8.07 -9.12
CA ILE A 780 -47.14 7.09 -8.76
C ILE A 780 -46.25 7.60 -7.62
N GLN A 781 -45.95 6.74 -6.65
CA GLN A 781 -45.11 7.03 -5.47
C GLN A 781 -43.82 6.20 -5.40
N SER A 782 -43.49 5.50 -6.49
CA SER A 782 -42.28 4.69 -6.60
C SER A 782 -41.54 4.96 -7.90
N GLU A 783 -40.26 4.65 -7.88
CA GLU A 783 -39.40 4.66 -9.05
C GLU A 783 -39.55 3.36 -9.83
N LEU A 784 -39.65 3.46 -11.16
CA LEU A 784 -39.57 2.33 -12.08
C LEU A 784 -38.13 2.24 -12.62
N THR A 785 -37.50 1.07 -12.48
CA THR A 785 -36.11 0.86 -12.86
C THR A 785 -35.99 -0.28 -13.88
N ASN A 786 -35.26 -0.06 -14.97
CA ASN A 786 -35.03 -1.09 -16.00
C ASN A 786 -33.91 -2.09 -15.63
N ASP A 787 -33.68 -3.08 -16.49
CA ASP A 787 -32.63 -4.10 -16.32
C ASP A 787 -31.20 -3.54 -16.14
N ALA A 788 -30.95 -2.28 -16.54
CA ALA A 788 -29.67 -1.59 -16.40
C ALA A 788 -29.58 -0.73 -15.13
N GLY A 789 -30.58 -0.76 -14.26
CA GLY A 789 -30.61 0.06 -13.05
C GLY A 789 -31.00 1.52 -13.30
N VAL A 790 -31.53 1.85 -14.48
CA VAL A 790 -31.88 3.23 -14.87
C VAL A 790 -33.34 3.54 -14.54
N ASN A 791 -33.58 4.70 -13.91
CA ASN A 791 -34.90 5.27 -13.70
C ASN A 791 -35.60 5.55 -15.04
N VAL A 792 -36.72 4.87 -15.29
CA VAL A 792 -37.54 5.02 -16.50
C VAL A 792 -38.96 5.49 -16.18
N THR A 793 -39.20 5.95 -14.95
CA THR A 793 -40.53 6.37 -14.47
C THR A 793 -41.19 7.39 -15.39
N ALA A 794 -40.49 8.49 -15.68
CA ALA A 794 -41.01 9.56 -16.54
C ALA A 794 -41.22 9.14 -18.01
N ALA A 795 -40.57 8.06 -18.46
CA ALA A 795 -40.68 7.57 -19.82
C ALA A 795 -41.87 6.61 -20.01
N LEU A 796 -42.27 5.90 -18.95
CA LEU A 796 -43.31 4.86 -19.03
C LEU A 796 -44.65 5.29 -18.45
N VAL A 797 -44.68 6.16 -17.44
CA VAL A 797 -45.89 6.45 -16.68
C VAL A 797 -46.79 7.45 -17.41
N VAL A 798 -48.08 7.12 -17.53
CA VAL A 798 -49.11 8.00 -18.09
C VAL A 798 -50.30 8.06 -17.12
N GLY A 799 -50.78 9.27 -16.81
CA GLY A 799 -51.87 9.47 -15.84
C GLY A 799 -51.55 10.58 -14.84
N PRO A 800 -52.36 10.72 -13.77
CA PRO A 800 -52.15 11.70 -12.70
C PRO A 800 -50.87 11.50 -11.89
#